data_AF-A0A2K8U4U3-F1
#
_entry.id   AF-A0A2K8U4U3-F1
#
_cell.length_a   1.000
_cell.length_b   1.000
_cell.length_c   1.000
_cell.angle_alpha   90.00
_cell.angle_beta   90.00
_cell.angle_gamma   90.00
#
_symmetry.space_group_name_H-M   'P 1'
#
loop_
_entity.id
_entity.type
_entity.pdbx_description
1 polymer ?
#
loop_
_entity_poly.entity_id
_entity_poly.type
_entity_poly.pdbx_seq_one_letter_code
_entity_poly.pdbx_strand_id
1 'polypeptide(L)'
;MPKPNKTGIFDNEASAVDLRVYEALKALGWRLGDTLLYQPSYALTEDEQRDYPGSKSIRPDFVLQDIQGEALAVLEDKLDDPAKALPKLRLKYSRVLRPRFLYACAADGAGGLKLLFFDLAWRGVDAAEFRSVTDFMTLDAMRLKLEQDRQKRRQQEIRIDTTLAGGFDPAAGKERTYQLDCIRILLGLYREGKMKMLVHMATGLGKTRTLVAFAKALLDYALARRVLFVVDRRTLAHQAIKKGFSLLSPAYNSHWITSGSWRAHANKNIHVVVIDTLELLYDRIPSNFYDLIIVDECHRSITVNRNLVFDHFVCPRVGLTATPRIAVPAKGATIDDADLAVNDTYCLFGCASGEPDYCFDLEQGINEGFLAPYGKEEHITALTQEAMDAGVLYDHLLDPDTRARIELGNAERIALEQLNKRILSEEQAKRWAEILRKETDYGEKVLVFAASQAHSLMLVKAINAVFNSTDDSPRYAEAVISDNDDINESLKNWFERPYSNPRIVVSVDIMSTGVDIPCLRYVAFGALTKSVAKYLQMLGRGTRLDPKTGKFSFQILDFVGLCRRMDDNGKGSPKPNEKVVTGGPDGGGAGGGGGARVDGILDNPDPASLIQRTLMTPEGLKIVDNIPVARARELFESGVKSTMDPRIALLRRKVWEDKDYQPSEEELALVMAWAAAPDVILSEEQLQRIYDYPAGSVWDFFLAVLGVRKIPTTRDRIESGFESYLALYNFTDAQARALGKIKDAFIANLSSQGRVDLDAIFANPIYARLIGSFEDINRQFDGRLREVVAEMQGNFRNAA
;
A
#
# COMPACT_ATOMS: atom_id res chain seq x y z
N MET A 1 -35.92 40.29 -27.08
CA MET A 1 -35.07 39.11 -26.81
C MET A 1 -33.63 39.48 -27.17
N PRO A 2 -32.70 39.58 -26.20
CA PRO A 2 -31.30 39.86 -26.52
C PRO A 2 -30.65 38.63 -27.17
N LYS A 3 -29.73 38.84 -28.11
CA LYS A 3 -28.98 37.78 -28.82
C LYS A 3 -27.76 37.33 -28.01
N PRO A 4 -27.44 36.03 -28.00
CA PRO A 4 -26.26 35.52 -27.31
C PRO A 4 -24.97 35.98 -28.00
N ASN A 5 -23.95 36.33 -27.21
CA ASN A 5 -22.59 36.52 -27.73
C ASN A 5 -21.84 35.17 -27.76
N LYS A 6 -20.65 35.13 -28.38
CA LYS A 6 -19.92 33.90 -28.80
C LYS A 6 -19.68 32.80 -27.72
N THR A 7 -19.97 33.04 -26.45
CA THR A 7 -19.86 32.10 -25.32
C THR A 7 -21.19 31.66 -24.69
N GLY A 8 -22.34 32.21 -25.11
CA GLY A 8 -23.68 31.74 -24.71
C GLY A 8 -24.12 32.07 -23.27
N ILE A 9 -23.33 32.83 -22.51
CA ILE A 9 -23.63 33.30 -21.15
C ILE A 9 -23.25 34.78 -21.10
N PHE A 10 -23.86 35.54 -20.21
CA PHE A 10 -23.51 36.91 -19.80
C PHE A 10 -24.33 38.04 -20.47
N ASP A 11 -25.46 38.36 -19.84
CA ASP A 11 -25.69 39.75 -19.41
C ASP A 11 -24.73 40.07 -18.23
N ASN A 12 -24.50 41.36 -17.93
CA ASN A 12 -23.49 41.94 -17.01
C ASN A 12 -23.43 41.43 -15.52
N GLU A 13 -24.03 40.29 -15.16
CA GLU A 13 -24.27 39.87 -13.76
C GLU A 13 -23.53 38.62 -13.28
N ALA A 14 -22.80 37.87 -14.12
CA ALA A 14 -22.16 36.63 -13.63
C ALA A 14 -20.84 36.87 -12.91
N SER A 15 -20.66 36.15 -11.80
CA SER A 15 -19.44 36.19 -10.99
C SER A 15 -18.26 35.48 -11.69
N ALA A 16 -17.02 35.77 -11.27
CA ALA A 16 -15.86 35.02 -11.75
C ALA A 16 -15.91 33.52 -11.34
N VAL A 17 -16.66 33.18 -10.29
CA VAL A 17 -16.81 31.83 -9.80
C VAL A 17 -17.91 31.09 -10.57
N ASP A 18 -19.02 31.76 -10.91
CA ASP A 18 -20.07 31.24 -11.83
C ASP A 18 -19.46 30.73 -13.15
N LEU A 19 -18.55 31.53 -13.73
CA LEU A 19 -17.80 31.19 -14.93
C LEU A 19 -17.00 29.88 -14.78
N ARG A 20 -16.30 29.73 -13.66
CA ARG A 20 -15.48 28.54 -13.37
C ARG A 20 -16.36 27.31 -13.13
N VAL A 21 -17.46 27.46 -12.40
CA VAL A 21 -18.45 26.39 -12.16
C VAL A 21 -19.05 25.94 -13.49
N TYR A 22 -19.44 26.87 -14.35
CA TYR A 22 -19.95 26.56 -15.68
C TYR A 22 -18.95 25.77 -16.53
N GLU A 23 -17.70 26.24 -16.64
CA GLU A 23 -16.68 25.55 -17.44
C GLU A 23 -16.35 24.16 -16.89
N ALA A 24 -16.30 24.00 -15.57
CA ALA A 24 -16.11 22.70 -14.92
C ALA A 24 -17.27 21.72 -15.24
N LEU A 25 -18.52 22.17 -15.14
CA LEU A 25 -19.70 21.36 -15.45
C LEU A 25 -19.78 21.03 -16.95
N LYS A 26 -19.45 21.99 -17.82
CA LYS A 26 -19.40 21.78 -19.27
C LYS A 26 -18.34 20.75 -19.65
N ALA A 27 -17.16 20.77 -19.03
CA ALA A 27 -16.12 19.76 -19.25
C ALA A 27 -16.58 18.34 -18.86
N LEU A 28 -17.52 18.22 -17.93
CA LEU A 28 -18.16 16.96 -17.53
C LEU A 28 -19.37 16.57 -18.40
N GLY A 29 -19.69 17.36 -19.42
CA GLY A 29 -20.75 17.08 -20.40
C GLY A 29 -22.13 17.68 -20.06
N TRP A 30 -22.24 18.53 -19.04
CA TRP A 30 -23.47 19.26 -18.74
C TRP A 30 -23.74 20.35 -19.80
N ARG A 31 -25.00 20.50 -20.24
CA ARG A 31 -25.38 21.37 -21.37
C ARG A 31 -26.31 22.49 -20.91
N LEU A 32 -25.91 23.74 -21.12
CA LEU A 32 -26.69 24.91 -20.73
C LEU A 32 -28.07 24.94 -21.43
N GLY A 33 -29.12 25.19 -20.67
CA GLY A 33 -30.50 25.24 -21.14
C GLY A 33 -31.16 23.88 -21.34
N ASP A 34 -30.40 22.79 -21.23
CA ASP A 34 -30.88 21.41 -21.33
C ASP A 34 -30.71 20.73 -19.96
N THR A 35 -29.53 20.18 -19.67
CA THR A 35 -29.24 19.51 -18.38
C THR A 35 -28.67 20.43 -17.31
N LEU A 36 -28.25 21.65 -17.68
CA LEU A 36 -27.72 22.69 -16.79
C LEU A 36 -28.53 23.97 -16.93
N LEU A 37 -29.14 24.42 -15.84
CA LEU A 37 -29.85 25.69 -15.78
C LEU A 37 -29.04 26.71 -14.96
N TYR A 38 -28.84 27.91 -15.51
CA TYR A 38 -28.21 29.04 -14.82
C TYR A 38 -29.28 30.02 -14.34
N GLN A 39 -29.27 30.32 -13.04
CA GLN A 39 -30.20 31.21 -12.34
C GLN A 39 -31.70 31.00 -12.66
N PRO A 40 -32.21 29.74 -12.71
CA PRO A 40 -33.63 29.50 -12.92
C PRO A 40 -34.47 30.04 -11.75
N SER A 41 -35.67 30.54 -12.05
CA SER A 41 -36.61 31.03 -11.05
C SER A 41 -37.77 30.06 -10.88
N TYR A 42 -38.04 29.65 -9.64
CA TYR A 42 -39.15 28.75 -9.30
C TYR A 42 -40.11 29.45 -8.36
N ALA A 43 -41.38 29.57 -8.76
CA ALA A 43 -42.42 30.15 -7.91
C ALA A 43 -42.70 29.25 -6.71
N LEU A 44 -42.87 29.85 -5.54
CA LEU A 44 -43.24 29.13 -4.31
C LEU A 44 -44.75 28.99 -4.23
N THR A 45 -45.23 27.82 -3.81
CA THR A 45 -46.63 27.58 -3.46
C THR A 45 -47.05 28.41 -2.24
N GLU A 46 -48.36 28.58 -2.02
CA GLU A 46 -48.86 29.33 -0.86
C GLU A 46 -48.38 28.73 0.48
N ASP A 47 -48.31 27.41 0.58
CA ASP A 47 -47.78 26.71 1.76
C ASP A 47 -46.29 27.01 1.98
N GLU A 48 -45.47 26.94 0.94
CA GLU A 48 -44.04 27.25 1.02
C GLU A 48 -43.78 28.73 1.31
N GLN A 49 -44.65 29.64 0.85
CA GLN A 49 -44.56 31.06 1.19
C GLN A 49 -44.82 31.32 2.69
N ARG A 50 -45.61 30.48 3.37
CA ARG A 50 -45.74 30.54 4.84
C ARG A 50 -44.48 30.08 5.56
N ASP A 51 -43.80 29.07 5.02
CA ASP A 51 -42.54 28.54 5.57
C ASP A 51 -41.35 29.50 5.32
N TYR A 52 -41.41 30.29 4.24
CA TYR A 52 -40.40 31.29 3.87
C TYR A 52 -41.02 32.68 3.64
N PRO A 53 -41.50 33.36 4.70
CA PRO A 53 -42.18 34.63 4.58
C PRO A 53 -41.29 35.68 3.89
N GLY A 54 -41.87 36.38 2.90
CA GLY A 54 -41.19 37.40 2.11
C GLY A 54 -40.51 36.91 0.82
N SER A 55 -40.51 35.60 0.52
CA SER A 55 -40.04 35.06 -0.76
C SER A 55 -41.21 34.62 -1.63
N LYS A 56 -41.39 35.19 -2.84
CA LYS A 56 -42.39 34.70 -3.82
C LYS A 56 -41.85 33.59 -4.73
N SER A 57 -40.53 33.51 -4.84
CA SER A 57 -39.82 32.53 -5.65
C SER A 57 -38.46 32.21 -5.03
N ILE A 58 -37.84 31.12 -5.47
CA ILE A 58 -36.44 30.81 -5.24
C ILE A 58 -35.66 30.91 -6.55
N ARG A 59 -34.39 31.30 -6.44
CA ARG A 59 -33.48 31.44 -7.58
C ARG A 59 -32.11 30.88 -7.20
N PRO A 60 -31.89 29.56 -7.33
CA PRO A 60 -30.57 28.96 -7.18
C PRO A 60 -29.62 29.43 -8.28
N ASP A 61 -28.31 29.45 -8.01
CA ASP A 61 -27.32 29.90 -9.00
C ASP A 61 -27.21 28.90 -10.15
N PHE A 62 -27.13 27.60 -9.85
CA PHE A 62 -27.24 26.55 -10.84
C PHE A 62 -28.15 25.41 -10.39
N VAL A 63 -28.88 24.83 -11.34
CA VAL A 63 -29.62 23.58 -11.16
C VAL A 63 -29.18 22.59 -12.24
N LEU A 64 -28.78 21.41 -11.78
CA LEU A 64 -28.49 20.26 -12.63
C LEU A 64 -29.73 19.39 -12.67
N GLN A 65 -30.23 19.13 -13.86
CA GLN A 65 -31.46 18.34 -14.06
C GLN A 65 -31.22 17.19 -15.03
N ASP A 66 -32.07 16.17 -14.93
CA ASP A 66 -32.10 15.12 -15.94
C ASP A 66 -32.78 15.60 -17.23
N ILE A 67 -32.84 14.71 -18.24
CA ILE A 67 -33.45 14.99 -19.55
C ILE A 67 -34.98 15.16 -19.41
N GLN A 68 -35.55 14.75 -18.28
CA GLN A 68 -36.97 14.87 -17.98
C GLN A 68 -37.29 16.18 -17.23
N GLY A 69 -36.28 16.97 -16.87
CA GLY A 69 -36.43 18.23 -16.14
C GLY A 69 -36.48 18.07 -14.62
N GLU A 70 -36.22 16.89 -14.08
CA GLU A 70 -36.17 16.66 -12.63
C GLU A 70 -34.84 17.16 -12.07
N ALA A 71 -34.90 17.96 -11.00
CA ALA A 71 -33.71 18.51 -10.36
C ALA A 71 -32.91 17.40 -9.66
N LEU A 72 -31.69 17.16 -10.13
CA LEU A 72 -30.75 16.20 -9.55
C LEU A 72 -29.87 16.85 -8.50
N ALA A 73 -29.33 18.04 -8.82
CA ALA A 73 -28.47 18.79 -7.94
C ALA A 73 -28.74 20.30 -7.97
N VAL A 74 -28.45 20.96 -6.86
CA VAL A 74 -28.52 22.42 -6.74
C VAL A 74 -27.17 22.94 -6.25
N LEU A 75 -26.70 24.02 -6.89
CA LEU A 75 -25.43 24.66 -6.57
C LEU A 75 -25.67 26.11 -6.16
N GLU A 76 -24.94 26.57 -5.14
CA GLU A 76 -24.88 27.97 -4.74
C GLU A 76 -23.42 28.46 -4.75
N ASP A 77 -23.19 29.60 -5.39
CA ASP A 77 -21.89 30.24 -5.62
C ASP A 77 -21.57 31.30 -4.54
N LYS A 78 -21.75 30.93 -3.25
CA LYS A 78 -21.55 31.84 -2.10
C LYS A 78 -20.93 31.16 -0.90
N LEU A 79 -19.99 30.24 -1.11
CA LEU A 79 -19.29 29.61 0.01
C LEU A 79 -18.38 30.59 0.79
N ASP A 80 -18.15 31.81 0.30
CA ASP A 80 -17.48 32.88 1.07
C ASP A 80 -18.24 33.25 2.37
N ASP A 81 -19.55 32.97 2.44
CA ASP A 81 -20.36 33.04 3.67
C ASP A 81 -21.08 31.70 3.92
N PRO A 82 -20.38 30.70 4.50
CA PRO A 82 -20.92 29.35 4.71
C PRO A 82 -22.18 29.36 5.60
N ALA A 83 -22.24 30.29 6.55
CA ALA A 83 -23.36 30.42 7.50
C ALA A 83 -24.67 30.78 6.80
N LYS A 84 -24.62 31.43 5.62
CA LYS A 84 -25.81 31.70 4.81
C LYS A 84 -26.03 30.66 3.72
N ALA A 85 -24.98 30.24 3.02
CA ALA A 85 -25.11 29.35 1.86
C ALA A 85 -25.58 27.94 2.25
N LEU A 86 -25.00 27.34 3.29
CA LEU A 86 -25.30 25.94 3.65
C LEU A 86 -26.74 25.75 4.16
N PRO A 87 -27.29 26.62 5.05
CA PRO A 87 -28.69 26.53 5.43
C PRO A 87 -29.65 26.79 4.27
N LYS A 88 -29.31 27.71 3.36
CA LYS A 88 -30.13 27.97 2.17
C LYS A 88 -30.26 26.74 1.28
N LEU A 89 -29.15 26.04 1.03
CA LEU A 89 -29.14 24.76 0.31
C LEU A 89 -29.93 23.67 1.05
N ARG A 90 -29.63 23.45 2.34
CA ARG A 90 -30.20 22.33 3.12
C ARG A 90 -31.63 22.51 3.58
N LEU A 91 -32.09 23.73 3.82
CA LEU A 91 -33.40 24.00 4.38
C LEU A 91 -34.37 24.58 3.37
N LYS A 92 -33.92 25.39 2.41
CA LYS A 92 -34.80 26.07 1.45
C LYS A 92 -34.88 25.32 0.12
N TYR A 93 -33.76 25.20 -0.59
CA TYR A 93 -33.77 24.60 -1.93
C TYR A 93 -34.08 23.11 -1.91
N SER A 94 -33.57 22.38 -0.93
CA SER A 94 -33.86 20.96 -0.73
C SER A 94 -35.35 20.65 -0.57
N ARG A 95 -36.13 21.54 0.08
CA ARG A 95 -37.57 21.33 0.31
C ARG A 95 -38.40 21.58 -0.93
N VAL A 96 -38.07 22.65 -1.65
CA VAL A 96 -38.82 23.12 -2.83
C VAL A 96 -38.50 22.26 -4.06
N LEU A 97 -37.21 22.09 -4.37
CA LEU A 97 -36.77 21.40 -5.59
C LEU A 97 -36.55 19.90 -5.39
N ARG A 98 -36.46 19.45 -4.14
CA ARG A 98 -36.16 18.05 -3.76
C ARG A 98 -34.97 17.40 -4.51
N PRO A 99 -33.87 18.13 -4.80
CA PRO A 99 -32.68 17.54 -5.39
C PRO A 99 -32.07 16.55 -4.41
N ARG A 100 -31.34 15.55 -4.91
CA ARG A 100 -30.58 14.67 -4.03
C ARG A 100 -29.25 15.29 -3.61
N PHE A 101 -28.60 16.00 -4.53
CA PHE A 101 -27.22 16.46 -4.38
C PHE A 101 -27.17 17.96 -4.18
N LEU A 102 -26.33 18.43 -3.26
CA LEU A 102 -26.15 19.86 -3.00
C LEU A 102 -24.66 20.19 -3.09
N TYR A 103 -24.34 21.30 -3.77
CA TYR A 103 -22.98 21.83 -3.79
C TYR A 103 -22.96 23.29 -3.35
N ALA A 104 -21.95 23.66 -2.57
CA ALA A 104 -21.58 25.04 -2.31
C ALA A 104 -20.19 25.30 -2.89
N CYS A 105 -20.05 26.39 -3.62
CA CYS A 105 -18.83 26.73 -4.38
C CYS A 105 -18.28 28.09 -3.93
N ALA A 106 -16.94 28.21 -3.93
CA ALA A 106 -16.23 29.49 -3.87
C ALA A 106 -14.92 29.40 -4.67
N ALA A 107 -14.26 30.54 -4.89
CA ALA A 107 -12.89 30.55 -5.37
C ALA A 107 -11.93 30.00 -4.29
N ASP A 108 -10.91 29.27 -4.70
CA ASP A 108 -9.86 28.75 -3.81
C ASP A 108 -8.69 29.73 -3.57
N GLY A 109 -8.73 30.92 -4.18
CA GLY A 109 -7.65 31.92 -4.15
C GLY A 109 -6.45 31.63 -5.06
N ALA A 110 -6.31 30.41 -5.59
CA ALA A 110 -5.23 29.98 -6.49
C ALA A 110 -5.65 29.86 -7.96
N GLY A 111 -6.94 30.14 -8.26
CA GLY A 111 -7.48 30.10 -9.61
C GLY A 111 -8.42 28.92 -9.87
N GLY A 112 -8.59 28.01 -8.90
CA GLY A 112 -9.54 26.90 -8.93
C GLY A 112 -10.82 27.17 -8.16
N LEU A 113 -11.48 26.09 -7.73
CA LEU A 113 -12.75 26.07 -7.02
C LEU A 113 -12.60 25.30 -5.71
N LYS A 114 -13.14 25.87 -4.63
CA LYS A 114 -13.39 25.17 -3.38
C LYS A 114 -14.82 24.64 -3.40
N LEU A 115 -14.98 23.32 -3.31
CA LEU A 115 -16.28 22.64 -3.39
C LEU A 115 -16.63 21.95 -2.09
N LEU A 116 -17.82 22.25 -1.57
CA LEU A 116 -18.47 21.49 -0.51
C LEU A 116 -19.66 20.74 -1.08
N PHE A 117 -19.79 19.46 -0.75
CA PHE A 117 -20.79 18.55 -1.27
C PHE A 117 -21.61 17.90 -0.14
N PHE A 118 -22.90 17.72 -0.40
CA PHE A 118 -23.80 17.02 0.51
C PHE A 118 -24.77 16.13 -0.30
N ASP A 119 -24.93 14.88 0.14
CA ASP A 119 -25.93 13.95 -0.40
C ASP A 119 -27.06 13.78 0.62
N LEU A 120 -28.29 14.18 0.25
CA LEU A 120 -29.47 14.06 1.11
C LEU A 120 -29.82 12.60 1.44
N ALA A 121 -29.26 11.62 0.72
CA ALA A 121 -29.47 10.21 1.02
C ALA A 121 -28.60 9.70 2.19
N TRP A 122 -27.59 10.45 2.65
CA TRP A 122 -26.77 10.03 3.78
C TRP A 122 -27.55 10.07 5.10
N ARG A 123 -27.24 9.14 5.99
CA ARG A 123 -27.90 8.96 7.29
C ARG A 123 -26.86 8.75 8.40
N GLY A 124 -27.24 9.07 9.63
CA GLY A 124 -26.38 8.97 10.81
C GLY A 124 -25.63 10.27 11.15
N VAL A 125 -24.79 10.21 12.19
CA VAL A 125 -24.09 11.39 12.75
C VAL A 125 -23.11 12.00 11.75
N ASP A 126 -22.38 11.15 11.02
CA ASP A 126 -21.43 11.54 9.96
C ASP A 126 -22.10 12.13 8.69
N ALA A 127 -23.44 12.09 8.60
CA ALA A 127 -24.22 12.57 7.47
C ALA A 127 -24.72 14.01 7.62
N ALA A 128 -24.45 14.66 8.76
CA ALA A 128 -24.97 16.00 9.04
C ALA A 128 -24.16 17.14 8.39
N GLU A 129 -22.99 16.84 7.82
CA GLU A 129 -22.02 17.85 7.39
C GLU A 129 -21.73 17.79 5.88
N PHE A 130 -21.44 18.96 5.31
CA PHE A 130 -20.92 19.06 3.96
C PHE A 130 -19.47 18.60 3.93
N ARG A 131 -19.09 17.84 2.89
CA ARG A 131 -17.73 17.32 2.70
C ARG A 131 -17.01 18.05 1.59
N SER A 132 -15.71 18.28 1.77
CA SER A 132 -14.86 18.81 0.70
C SER A 132 -14.75 17.79 -0.42
N VAL A 133 -14.90 18.23 -1.66
CA VAL A 133 -14.70 17.39 -2.85
C VAL A 133 -13.83 18.10 -3.87
N THR A 134 -13.23 17.33 -4.75
CA THR A 134 -12.35 17.82 -5.83
C THR A 134 -13.11 18.19 -7.11
N ASP A 135 -14.20 17.49 -7.40
CA ASP A 135 -14.94 17.62 -8.66
C ASP A 135 -16.46 17.47 -8.51
N PHE A 136 -17.20 18.00 -9.48
CA PHE A 136 -18.63 17.73 -9.65
C PHE A 136 -18.87 16.32 -10.22
N MET A 137 -20.06 15.76 -9.96
CA MET A 137 -20.46 14.50 -10.58
C MET A 137 -20.96 14.70 -12.02
N THR A 138 -20.73 13.70 -12.87
CA THR A 138 -21.38 13.60 -14.19
C THR A 138 -22.85 13.21 -14.02
N LEU A 139 -23.67 13.48 -15.05
CA LEU A 139 -25.08 13.06 -15.09
C LEU A 139 -25.23 11.54 -14.85
N ASP A 140 -24.36 10.73 -15.48
CA ASP A 140 -24.38 9.28 -15.32
C ASP A 140 -24.03 8.82 -13.90
N ALA A 141 -23.09 9.50 -13.24
CA ALA A 141 -22.73 9.20 -11.85
C ALA A 141 -23.89 9.53 -10.89
N MET A 142 -24.57 10.66 -11.08
CA MET A 142 -25.76 11.03 -10.30
C MET A 142 -26.90 10.03 -10.49
N ARG A 143 -27.17 9.62 -11.73
CA ARG A 143 -28.17 8.60 -12.06
C ARG A 143 -27.86 7.25 -11.45
N LEU A 144 -26.60 6.82 -11.51
CA LEU A 144 -26.14 5.58 -10.89
C LEU A 144 -26.42 5.58 -9.39
N LYS A 145 -26.07 6.68 -8.68
CA LYS A 145 -26.32 6.80 -7.25
C LYS A 145 -27.82 6.76 -6.94
N LEU A 146 -28.67 7.44 -7.73
CA LEU A 146 -30.13 7.39 -7.58
C LEU A 146 -30.67 5.96 -7.74
N GLU A 147 -30.18 5.22 -8.73
CA GLU A 147 -30.59 3.83 -8.93
C GLU A 147 -30.13 2.94 -7.76
N GLN A 148 -28.89 3.09 -7.29
CA GLN A 148 -28.39 2.38 -6.09
C GLN A 148 -29.28 2.64 -4.87
N ASP A 149 -29.71 3.90 -4.65
CA ASP A 149 -30.59 4.23 -3.52
C ASP A 149 -31.99 3.62 -3.67
N ARG A 150 -32.54 3.56 -4.90
CA ARG A 150 -33.77 2.81 -5.16
C ARG A 150 -33.61 1.33 -4.83
N GLN A 151 -32.48 0.71 -5.22
CA GLN A 151 -32.20 -0.69 -4.89
C GLN A 151 -32.07 -0.91 -3.38
N LYS A 152 -31.45 0.02 -2.64
CA LYS A 152 -31.39 -0.02 -1.16
C LYS A 152 -32.78 -0.02 -0.54
N ARG A 153 -33.69 0.85 -1.04
CA ARG A 153 -35.07 0.99 -0.52
C ARG A 153 -35.98 -0.19 -0.84
N ARG A 154 -35.71 -0.96 -1.90
CA ARG A 154 -36.51 -2.15 -2.26
C ARG A 154 -36.45 -3.27 -1.21
N GLN A 155 -35.49 -3.23 -0.27
CA GLN A 155 -35.32 -4.20 0.82
C GLN A 155 -35.35 -5.68 0.40
N GLN A 156 -35.05 -5.98 -0.87
CA GLN A 156 -34.99 -7.35 -1.37
C GLN A 156 -33.99 -8.20 -0.57
N GLU A 157 -34.25 -9.49 -0.40
CA GLU A 157 -33.30 -10.36 0.29
C GLU A 157 -32.00 -10.48 -0.52
N ILE A 158 -30.86 -10.22 0.13
CA ILE A 158 -29.53 -10.37 -0.47
C ILE A 158 -29.01 -11.76 -0.14
N ARG A 159 -28.87 -12.59 -1.17
CA ARG A 159 -28.27 -13.92 -1.06
C ARG A 159 -26.76 -13.78 -1.01
N ILE A 160 -26.17 -14.32 0.04
CA ILE A 160 -24.72 -14.36 0.22
C ILE A 160 -24.20 -15.63 -0.45
N ASP A 161 -23.12 -15.49 -1.23
CA ASP A 161 -22.46 -16.61 -1.88
C ASP A 161 -21.72 -17.48 -0.86
N THR A 162 -22.34 -18.61 -0.48
CA THR A 162 -21.81 -19.53 0.53
C THR A 162 -20.56 -20.28 0.07
N THR A 163 -20.26 -20.28 -1.23
CA THR A 163 -19.02 -20.86 -1.76
C THR A 163 -17.80 -19.99 -1.43
N LEU A 164 -18.00 -18.68 -1.24
CA LEU A 164 -16.96 -17.72 -0.86
C LEU A 164 -16.84 -17.56 0.65
N ALA A 165 -17.97 -17.41 1.34
CA ALA A 165 -18.02 -17.15 2.77
C ALA A 165 -19.24 -17.82 3.40
N GLY A 166 -19.07 -18.44 4.58
CA GLY A 166 -20.17 -19.08 5.31
C GLY A 166 -20.37 -20.57 5.04
N GLY A 167 -19.87 -21.09 3.91
CA GLY A 167 -19.97 -22.51 3.59
C GLY A 167 -19.25 -23.43 4.58
N PHE A 168 -19.46 -24.74 4.39
CA PHE A 168 -18.90 -25.79 5.25
C PHE A 168 -17.38 -25.69 5.37
N ASP A 169 -16.88 -25.67 6.60
CA ASP A 169 -15.47 -25.81 6.92
C ASP A 169 -15.14 -27.29 7.17
N PRO A 170 -14.45 -27.97 6.23
CA PRO A 170 -14.04 -29.36 6.46
C PRO A 170 -13.03 -29.49 7.61
N ALA A 171 -12.30 -28.41 7.95
CA ALA A 171 -11.34 -28.43 9.04
C ALA A 171 -12.03 -28.41 10.42
N ALA A 172 -13.12 -27.65 10.54
CA ALA A 172 -13.91 -27.54 11.76
C ALA A 172 -15.11 -28.51 11.82
N GLY A 173 -15.47 -29.12 10.69
CA GLY A 173 -16.64 -30.01 10.58
C GLY A 173 -17.99 -29.30 10.64
N LYS A 174 -18.04 -27.98 10.37
CA LYS A 174 -19.26 -27.16 10.48
C LYS A 174 -19.24 -25.92 9.58
N GLU A 175 -20.40 -25.30 9.39
CA GLU A 175 -20.54 -24.08 8.59
C GLU A 175 -19.92 -22.85 9.28
N ARG A 176 -19.33 -21.94 8.49
CA ARG A 176 -18.71 -20.71 8.99
C ARG A 176 -19.74 -19.60 9.19
N THR A 177 -20.78 -19.87 9.97
CA THR A 177 -21.94 -18.97 10.16
C THR A 177 -21.53 -17.55 10.54
N TYR A 178 -20.47 -17.39 11.35
CA TYR A 178 -19.91 -16.09 11.73
C TYR A 178 -19.56 -15.19 10.52
N GLN A 179 -19.13 -15.77 9.39
CA GLN A 179 -18.87 -14.98 8.17
C GLN A 179 -20.18 -14.47 7.56
N LEU A 180 -21.25 -15.26 7.57
CA LEU A 180 -22.57 -14.84 7.09
C LEU A 180 -23.16 -13.77 8.00
N ASP A 181 -23.03 -13.93 9.31
CA ASP A 181 -23.54 -12.97 10.29
C ASP A 181 -22.82 -11.63 10.16
N CYS A 182 -21.49 -11.65 10.02
CA CYS A 182 -20.70 -10.47 9.70
C CYS A 182 -21.21 -9.77 8.43
N ILE A 183 -21.41 -10.51 7.33
CA ILE A 183 -21.86 -9.94 6.05
C ILE A 183 -23.28 -9.37 6.19
N ARG A 184 -24.19 -10.07 6.86
CA ARG A 184 -25.57 -9.61 7.10
C ARG A 184 -25.61 -8.32 7.90
N ILE A 185 -24.80 -8.21 8.96
CA ILE A 185 -24.68 -7.00 9.77
C ILE A 185 -24.15 -5.84 8.91
N LEU A 186 -23.07 -6.05 8.16
CA LEU A 186 -22.53 -5.03 7.27
C LEU A 186 -23.53 -4.60 6.19
N LEU A 187 -24.30 -5.53 5.61
CA LEU A 187 -25.35 -5.21 4.64
C LEU A 187 -26.49 -4.39 5.27
N GLY A 188 -26.87 -4.70 6.51
CA GLY A 188 -27.84 -3.94 7.30
C GLY A 188 -27.36 -2.50 7.52
N LEU A 189 -26.17 -2.34 8.09
CA LEU A 189 -25.55 -1.02 8.34
C LEU A 189 -25.36 -0.22 7.04
N TYR A 190 -24.96 -0.87 5.96
CA TYR A 190 -24.84 -0.24 4.64
C TYR A 190 -26.19 0.26 4.10
N ARG A 191 -27.28 -0.48 4.32
CA ARG A 191 -28.65 -0.07 3.96
C ARG A 191 -29.18 1.06 4.83
N GLU A 192 -28.81 1.06 6.10
CA GLU A 192 -29.12 2.15 7.04
C GLU A 192 -28.35 3.44 6.70
N GLY A 193 -27.35 3.36 5.81
CA GLY A 193 -26.57 4.51 5.36
C GLY A 193 -25.35 4.80 6.23
N LYS A 194 -24.94 3.86 7.09
CA LYS A 194 -23.73 4.00 7.91
C LYS A 194 -22.50 4.11 7.01
N MET A 195 -21.73 5.19 7.19
CA MET A 195 -20.59 5.53 6.32
C MET A 195 -19.27 4.92 6.78
N LYS A 196 -19.12 4.60 8.06
CA LYS A 196 -17.89 4.05 8.62
C LYS A 196 -18.27 2.80 9.41
N MET A 197 -17.61 1.69 9.15
CA MET A 197 -17.87 0.41 9.80
C MET A 197 -16.57 -0.31 10.17
N LEU A 198 -16.53 -0.98 11.32
CA LEU A 198 -15.37 -1.72 11.80
C LEU A 198 -15.71 -3.19 12.09
N VAL A 199 -14.88 -4.09 11.57
CA VAL A 199 -14.96 -5.52 11.88
C VAL A 199 -13.68 -5.97 12.58
N HIS A 200 -13.85 -6.53 13.77
CA HIS A 200 -12.81 -7.21 14.51
C HIS A 200 -12.92 -8.72 14.27
N MET A 201 -11.95 -9.31 13.58
CA MET A 201 -11.96 -10.74 13.30
C MET A 201 -10.55 -11.31 13.46
N ALA A 202 -10.40 -12.41 14.21
CA ALA A 202 -9.09 -13.02 14.42
C ALA A 202 -8.44 -13.56 13.14
N THR A 203 -7.11 -13.67 13.16
CA THR A 203 -6.34 -14.25 12.06
C THR A 203 -6.65 -15.73 11.92
N GLY A 204 -6.84 -16.20 10.68
CA GLY A 204 -7.21 -17.58 10.38
C GLY A 204 -8.69 -17.79 10.04
N LEU A 205 -9.56 -16.83 10.38
CA LEU A 205 -11.01 -16.94 10.19
C LEU A 205 -11.54 -16.54 8.80
N GLY A 206 -10.65 -16.25 7.85
CA GLY A 206 -11.05 -15.97 6.46
C GLY A 206 -11.48 -14.52 6.17
N LYS A 207 -11.00 -13.55 6.95
CA LYS A 207 -11.09 -12.09 6.75
C LYS A 207 -11.27 -11.61 5.30
N THR A 208 -10.27 -11.88 4.45
CA THR A 208 -10.28 -11.48 3.05
C THR A 208 -11.45 -12.10 2.27
N ARG A 209 -11.80 -13.37 2.51
CA ARG A 209 -12.93 -14.04 1.84
C ARG A 209 -14.27 -13.45 2.27
N THR A 210 -14.45 -13.15 3.55
CA THR A 210 -15.65 -12.48 4.07
C THR A 210 -15.90 -11.15 3.35
N LEU A 211 -14.86 -10.34 3.18
CA LEU A 211 -14.96 -9.05 2.48
C LEU A 211 -15.16 -9.18 0.97
N VAL A 212 -14.54 -10.17 0.34
CA VAL A 212 -14.79 -10.47 -1.08
C VAL A 212 -16.25 -10.87 -1.31
N ALA A 213 -16.81 -11.70 -0.42
CA ALA A 213 -18.23 -12.08 -0.47
C ALA A 213 -19.16 -10.89 -0.20
N PHE A 214 -18.82 -10.01 0.75
CA PHE A 214 -19.54 -8.75 0.98
C PHE A 214 -19.53 -7.84 -0.26
N ALA A 215 -18.35 -7.62 -0.85
CA ALA A 215 -18.20 -6.82 -2.06
C ALA A 215 -19.00 -7.41 -3.23
N LYS A 216 -18.94 -8.75 -3.42
CA LYS A 216 -19.74 -9.45 -4.42
C LYS A 216 -21.23 -9.24 -4.20
N ALA A 217 -21.72 -9.39 -2.97
CA ALA A 217 -23.13 -9.18 -2.65
C ALA A 217 -23.60 -7.76 -3.00
N LEU A 218 -22.78 -6.74 -2.78
CA LEU A 218 -23.11 -5.36 -3.18
C LEU A 218 -23.07 -5.17 -4.70
N LEU A 219 -22.14 -5.82 -5.40
CA LEU A 219 -22.02 -5.76 -6.85
C LEU A 219 -23.17 -6.50 -7.57
N ASP A 220 -23.54 -7.70 -7.12
CA ASP A 220 -24.62 -8.53 -7.68
C ASP A 220 -25.97 -7.82 -7.62
N TYR A 221 -26.22 -7.12 -6.51
CA TYR A 221 -27.48 -6.43 -6.25
C TYR A 221 -27.45 -4.95 -6.66
N ALA A 222 -26.45 -4.54 -7.46
CA ALA A 222 -26.27 -3.18 -7.96
C ALA A 222 -26.30 -2.09 -6.86
N LEU A 223 -25.83 -2.44 -5.66
CA LEU A 223 -25.68 -1.53 -4.53
C LEU A 223 -24.34 -0.77 -4.58
N ALA A 224 -23.32 -1.38 -5.20
CA ALA A 224 -22.05 -0.75 -5.52
C ALA A 224 -21.67 -1.09 -6.97
N ARG A 225 -20.91 -0.21 -7.64
CA ARG A 225 -20.34 -0.44 -8.97
C ARG A 225 -18.82 -0.54 -8.91
N ARG A 226 -18.19 0.27 -8.06
CA ARG A 226 -16.74 0.35 -7.90
C ARG A 226 -16.32 0.20 -6.45
N VAL A 227 -15.44 -0.78 -6.21
CA VAL A 227 -14.90 -1.11 -4.89
C VAL A 227 -13.40 -0.83 -4.88
N LEU A 228 -12.93 -0.09 -3.88
CA LEU A 228 -11.51 0.08 -3.58
C LEU A 228 -11.13 -0.83 -2.41
N PHE A 229 -10.22 -1.76 -2.64
CA PHE A 229 -9.67 -2.65 -1.63
C PHE A 229 -8.24 -2.23 -1.30
N VAL A 230 -8.04 -1.71 -0.10
CA VAL A 230 -6.79 -1.15 0.39
C VAL A 230 -6.09 -2.15 1.29
N VAL A 231 -4.79 -2.36 1.05
CA VAL A 231 -3.95 -3.25 1.85
C VAL A 231 -2.65 -2.56 2.29
N ASP A 232 -2.04 -3.09 3.34
CA ASP A 232 -0.78 -2.57 3.90
C ASP A 232 0.45 -2.87 3.03
N ARG A 233 0.48 -4.01 2.32
CA ARG A 233 1.69 -4.50 1.63
C ARG A 233 1.40 -5.09 0.25
N ARG A 234 2.40 -5.04 -0.63
CA ARG A 234 2.34 -5.60 -2.01
C ARG A 234 2.01 -7.10 -2.02
N THR A 235 2.57 -7.88 -1.10
CA THR A 235 2.27 -9.32 -0.98
C THR A 235 0.80 -9.58 -0.68
N LEU A 236 0.19 -8.77 0.19
CA LEU A 236 -1.25 -8.83 0.48
C LEU A 236 -2.09 -8.40 -0.73
N ALA A 237 -1.63 -7.41 -1.51
CA ALA A 237 -2.30 -6.98 -2.74
C ALA A 237 -2.36 -8.13 -3.76
N HIS A 238 -1.21 -8.79 -3.98
CA HIS A 238 -1.12 -10.00 -4.80
C HIS A 238 -2.07 -11.09 -4.33
N GLN A 239 -2.10 -11.37 -3.02
CA GLN A 239 -2.97 -12.38 -2.44
C GLN A 239 -4.46 -12.03 -2.62
N ALA A 240 -4.85 -10.78 -2.36
CA ALA A 240 -6.22 -10.31 -2.51
C ALA A 240 -6.72 -10.47 -3.95
N ILE A 241 -5.87 -10.20 -4.94
CA ILE A 241 -6.21 -10.41 -6.36
C ILE A 241 -6.25 -11.90 -6.70
N LYS A 242 -5.13 -12.62 -6.48
CA LYS A 242 -4.97 -14.01 -6.97
C LYS A 242 -5.86 -15.01 -6.25
N LYS A 243 -6.03 -14.89 -4.93
CA LYS A 243 -6.78 -15.83 -4.08
C LYS A 243 -8.16 -15.32 -3.65
N GLY A 244 -8.43 -14.03 -3.80
CA GLY A 244 -9.69 -13.39 -3.40
C GLY A 244 -10.56 -13.01 -4.60
N PHE A 245 -10.27 -11.86 -5.20
CA PHE A 245 -11.12 -11.26 -6.24
C PHE A 245 -11.08 -11.98 -7.60
N SER A 246 -10.08 -12.82 -7.87
CA SER A 246 -10.07 -13.73 -9.03
C SER A 246 -11.30 -14.65 -9.05
N LEU A 247 -11.84 -15.00 -7.88
CA LEU A 247 -13.03 -15.84 -7.73
C LEU A 247 -14.31 -15.16 -8.24
N LEU A 248 -14.28 -13.84 -8.44
CA LEU A 248 -15.40 -13.08 -8.98
C LEU A 248 -15.36 -12.96 -10.52
N SER A 249 -14.26 -13.40 -11.14
CA SER A 249 -14.11 -13.40 -12.60
C SER A 249 -14.94 -14.53 -13.24
N PRO A 250 -15.54 -14.32 -14.43
CA PRO A 250 -15.48 -13.14 -15.29
C PRO A 250 -16.55 -12.08 -14.99
N ALA A 251 -17.44 -12.31 -14.00
CA ALA A 251 -18.55 -11.41 -13.71
C ALA A 251 -18.07 -10.00 -13.26
N TYR A 252 -17.05 -9.95 -12.40
CA TYR A 252 -16.45 -8.71 -11.94
C TYR A 252 -14.94 -8.73 -12.13
N ASN A 253 -14.43 -7.71 -12.81
CA ASN A 253 -13.01 -7.60 -13.09
C ASN A 253 -12.29 -6.83 -11.98
N SER A 254 -11.17 -7.38 -11.53
CA SER A 254 -10.27 -6.76 -10.56
C SER A 254 -8.92 -6.42 -11.18
N HIS A 255 -8.24 -5.40 -10.66
CA HIS A 255 -6.90 -5.04 -11.08
C HIS A 255 -6.07 -4.42 -9.94
N TRP A 256 -4.75 -4.62 -9.97
CA TRP A 256 -3.83 -3.97 -9.05
C TRP A 256 -3.48 -2.57 -9.54
N ILE A 257 -3.84 -1.54 -8.78
CA ILE A 257 -3.46 -0.17 -9.08
C ILE A 257 -2.04 0.12 -8.60
N THR A 258 -1.22 0.60 -9.51
CA THR A 258 0.11 1.18 -9.28
C THR A 258 0.08 2.67 -9.59
N SER A 259 1.12 3.42 -9.24
CA SER A 259 1.18 4.89 -9.41
C SER A 259 0.90 5.37 -10.84
N GLY A 260 1.22 4.56 -11.86
CA GLY A 260 0.98 4.88 -13.27
C GLY A 260 -0.24 4.21 -13.90
N SER A 261 -0.83 3.17 -13.29
CA SER A 261 -1.79 2.30 -13.99
C SER A 261 -3.27 2.68 -13.81
N TRP A 262 -3.60 3.60 -12.89
CA TRP A 262 -5.00 3.92 -12.57
C TRP A 262 -5.84 4.32 -13.79
N ARG A 263 -5.37 5.27 -14.62
CA ARG A 263 -6.16 5.77 -15.77
C ARG A 263 -6.51 4.66 -16.76
N ALA A 264 -5.58 3.75 -17.03
CA ALA A 264 -5.77 2.63 -17.96
C ALA A 264 -6.79 1.60 -17.46
N HIS A 265 -7.06 1.58 -16.16
CA HIS A 265 -7.90 0.58 -15.52
C HIS A 265 -9.11 1.15 -14.79
N ALA A 266 -9.43 2.44 -14.99
CA ALA A 266 -10.57 3.11 -14.35
C ALA A 266 -11.95 2.48 -14.66
N ASN A 267 -12.04 1.61 -15.67
CA ASN A 267 -13.25 0.88 -16.01
C ASN A 267 -13.46 -0.42 -15.21
N LYS A 268 -12.48 -0.85 -14.41
CA LYS A 268 -12.58 -2.08 -13.61
C LYS A 268 -13.54 -1.88 -12.43
N ASN A 269 -14.19 -2.97 -11.99
CA ASN A 269 -15.13 -2.94 -10.87
C ASN A 269 -14.40 -2.87 -9.53
N ILE A 270 -13.26 -3.56 -9.43
CA ILE A 270 -12.52 -3.70 -8.19
C ILE A 270 -11.09 -3.23 -8.41
N HIS A 271 -10.66 -2.27 -7.60
CA HIS A 271 -9.29 -1.81 -7.56
C HIS A 271 -8.66 -2.29 -6.26
N VAL A 272 -7.59 -3.07 -6.37
CA VAL A 272 -6.75 -3.42 -5.22
C VAL A 272 -5.57 -2.46 -5.21
N VAL A 273 -5.25 -1.86 -4.07
CA VAL A 273 -4.17 -0.87 -3.97
C VAL A 273 -3.43 -1.02 -2.64
N VAL A 274 -2.12 -0.75 -2.65
CA VAL A 274 -1.34 -0.63 -1.42
C VAL A 274 -1.51 0.80 -0.89
N ILE A 275 -1.68 0.96 0.42
CA ILE A 275 -1.95 2.27 1.03
C ILE A 275 -0.92 3.35 0.63
N ASP A 276 0.37 3.02 0.63
CA ASP A 276 1.45 3.95 0.23
C ASP A 276 1.32 4.38 -1.23
N THR A 277 0.85 3.48 -2.09
CA THR A 277 0.56 3.84 -3.48
C THR A 277 -0.62 4.80 -3.50
N LEU A 278 -1.71 4.48 -2.79
CA LEU A 278 -2.93 5.30 -2.74
C LEU A 278 -2.64 6.73 -2.27
N GLU A 279 -1.78 6.91 -1.26
CA GLU A 279 -1.31 8.23 -0.80
C GLU A 279 -0.70 9.08 -1.92
N LEU A 280 -0.06 8.48 -2.93
CA LEU A 280 0.52 9.20 -4.07
C LEU A 280 -0.49 9.51 -5.18
N LEU A 281 -1.65 8.83 -5.20
CA LEU A 281 -2.59 8.89 -6.32
C LEU A 281 -3.99 9.41 -5.98
N TYR A 282 -4.38 9.46 -4.70
CA TYR A 282 -5.76 9.77 -4.29
C TYR A 282 -6.25 11.12 -4.83
N ASP A 283 -5.42 12.17 -4.79
CA ASP A 283 -5.72 13.50 -5.32
C ASP A 283 -6.02 13.52 -6.83
N ARG A 284 -5.61 12.49 -7.57
CA ARG A 284 -5.86 12.35 -9.02
C ARG A 284 -7.14 11.56 -9.32
N ILE A 285 -7.73 10.93 -8.31
CA ILE A 285 -8.97 10.17 -8.44
C ILE A 285 -10.12 11.05 -7.97
N PRO A 286 -11.23 11.18 -8.71
CA PRO A 286 -12.37 11.97 -8.24
C PRO A 286 -12.93 11.46 -6.91
N SER A 287 -13.31 12.37 -6.01
CA SER A 287 -13.83 12.05 -4.66
C SER A 287 -15.05 11.10 -4.68
N ASN A 288 -15.86 11.15 -5.74
CA ASN A 288 -17.08 10.33 -5.90
C ASN A 288 -16.87 9.08 -6.77
N PHE A 289 -15.61 8.70 -7.06
CA PHE A 289 -15.31 7.63 -8.01
C PHE A 289 -15.66 6.23 -7.51
N TYR A 290 -15.43 5.96 -6.22
CA TYR A 290 -15.73 4.67 -5.58
C TYR A 290 -17.07 4.70 -4.84
N ASP A 291 -17.71 3.54 -4.74
CA ASP A 291 -18.97 3.36 -3.98
C ASP A 291 -18.74 2.65 -2.63
N LEU A 292 -17.57 2.02 -2.46
CA LEU A 292 -17.16 1.33 -1.26
C LEU A 292 -15.64 1.32 -1.15
N ILE A 293 -15.13 1.60 0.05
CA ILE A 293 -13.75 1.33 0.44
C ILE A 293 -13.73 0.18 1.45
N ILE A 294 -12.82 -0.75 1.24
CA ILE A 294 -12.52 -1.83 2.17
C ILE A 294 -11.04 -1.72 2.54
N VAL A 295 -10.72 -1.67 3.83
CA VAL A 295 -9.33 -1.57 4.32
C VAL A 295 -9.00 -2.81 5.14
N ASP A 296 -8.12 -3.65 4.61
CA ASP A 296 -7.61 -4.84 5.31
C ASP A 296 -6.43 -4.45 6.23
N GLU A 297 -6.35 -5.10 7.39
CA GLU A 297 -5.44 -4.73 8.49
C GLU A 297 -5.46 -3.22 8.81
N CYS A 298 -6.66 -2.65 8.93
CA CYS A 298 -6.87 -1.21 9.02
C CYS A 298 -6.14 -0.53 10.19
N HIS A 299 -5.81 -1.28 11.25
CA HIS A 299 -5.01 -0.80 12.39
C HIS A 299 -3.59 -0.30 12.00
N ARG A 300 -3.06 -0.75 10.85
CA ARG A 300 -1.77 -0.30 10.31
C ARG A 300 -1.88 0.97 9.48
N SER A 301 -3.08 1.27 8.96
CA SER A 301 -3.33 2.41 8.08
C SER A 301 -3.65 3.71 8.82
N ILE A 302 -3.27 3.81 10.10
CA ILE A 302 -3.69 4.90 10.99
C ILE A 302 -2.58 5.92 11.17
N THR A 303 -2.65 6.98 10.37
CA THR A 303 -1.84 8.20 10.45
C THR A 303 -2.66 9.39 9.96
N VAL A 304 -2.25 10.62 10.30
CA VAL A 304 -2.89 11.85 9.84
C VAL A 304 -3.02 11.87 8.31
N ASN A 305 -1.93 11.58 7.58
CA ASN A 305 -1.91 11.59 6.12
C ASN A 305 -2.88 10.56 5.52
N ARG A 306 -2.95 9.36 6.10
CA ARG A 306 -3.84 8.30 5.63
C ARG A 306 -5.32 8.63 5.88
N ASN A 307 -5.63 9.38 6.94
CA ASN A 307 -7.00 9.86 7.17
C ASN A 307 -7.45 10.81 6.07
N LEU A 308 -6.59 11.75 5.64
CA LEU A 308 -6.87 12.64 4.50
C LEU A 308 -7.17 11.85 3.22
N VAL A 309 -6.41 10.78 2.96
CA VAL A 309 -6.64 9.88 1.82
C VAL A 309 -8.04 9.24 1.88
N PHE A 310 -8.45 8.74 3.04
CA PHE A 310 -9.77 8.12 3.19
C PHE A 310 -10.91 9.13 3.18
N ASP A 311 -10.70 10.33 3.71
CA ASP A 311 -11.71 11.38 3.79
C ASP A 311 -11.96 12.07 2.44
N HIS A 312 -10.97 12.03 1.53
CA HIS A 312 -11.13 12.45 0.14
C HIS A 312 -12.24 11.67 -0.60
N PHE A 313 -12.40 10.39 -0.29
CA PHE A 313 -13.40 9.55 -0.94
C PHE A 313 -14.74 9.60 -0.22
N VAL A 314 -15.76 10.00 -0.95
CA VAL A 314 -17.11 10.21 -0.43
C VAL A 314 -17.95 8.94 -0.63
N CYS A 315 -17.62 7.90 0.11
CA CYS A 315 -18.34 6.62 0.10
C CYS A 315 -18.20 5.86 1.43
N PRO A 316 -19.07 4.88 1.71
CA PRO A 316 -18.92 4.02 2.86
C PRO A 316 -17.55 3.33 2.90
N ARG A 317 -16.98 3.21 4.10
CA ARG A 317 -15.71 2.52 4.36
C ARG A 317 -15.88 1.43 5.42
N VAL A 318 -15.32 0.25 5.14
CA VAL A 318 -15.28 -0.91 6.04
C VAL A 318 -13.83 -1.21 6.38
N GLY A 319 -13.49 -1.09 7.66
CA GLY A 319 -12.19 -1.48 8.20
C GLY A 319 -12.26 -2.89 8.75
N LEU A 320 -11.24 -3.69 8.49
CA LEU A 320 -11.13 -5.03 9.02
C LEU A 320 -9.77 -5.23 9.68
N THR A 321 -9.78 -5.78 10.89
CA THR A 321 -8.55 -5.95 11.68
C THR A 321 -8.69 -7.12 12.65
N ALA A 322 -7.59 -7.80 12.95
CA ALA A 322 -7.55 -8.74 14.07
C ALA A 322 -7.14 -8.08 15.39
N THR A 323 -6.66 -6.85 15.33
CA THR A 323 -5.98 -6.18 16.45
C THR A 323 -6.27 -4.68 16.37
N PRO A 324 -7.52 -4.24 16.66
CA PRO A 324 -7.86 -2.82 16.65
C PRO A 324 -6.96 -2.07 17.64
N ARG A 325 -6.57 -0.85 17.29
CA ARG A 325 -5.62 -0.03 18.03
C ARG A 325 -6.34 1.11 18.73
N ILE A 326 -6.04 1.32 20.02
CA ILE A 326 -6.57 2.41 20.85
C ILE A 326 -5.49 3.47 21.02
N ALA A 327 -5.82 4.75 20.87
CA ALA A 327 -4.86 5.83 21.15
C ALA A 327 -4.97 6.29 22.60
N VAL A 328 -3.83 6.38 23.29
CA VAL A 328 -3.74 6.84 24.68
C VAL A 328 -2.68 7.94 24.80
N PRO A 329 -2.92 8.99 25.61
CA PRO A 329 -1.92 10.02 25.82
C PRO A 329 -0.71 9.46 26.60
N ALA A 330 0.47 10.00 26.31
CA ALA A 330 1.67 9.74 27.10
C ALA A 330 1.45 10.19 28.56
N LYS A 331 2.03 9.46 29.51
CA LYS A 331 1.92 9.80 30.94
C LYS A 331 2.40 11.24 31.17
N GLY A 332 1.49 12.09 31.66
CA GLY A 332 1.76 13.51 31.90
C GLY A 332 1.54 14.44 30.71
N ALA A 333 1.13 13.93 29.55
CA ALA A 333 0.75 14.74 28.39
C ALA A 333 -0.77 14.92 28.33
N THR A 334 -1.22 16.16 28.12
CA THR A 334 -2.60 16.48 27.77
C THR A 334 -2.67 16.59 26.26
N ILE A 335 -3.49 15.78 25.61
CA ILE A 335 -3.68 15.75 24.16
C ILE A 335 -5.17 15.91 23.91
N ASP A 336 -5.54 16.71 22.93
CA ASP A 336 -6.94 16.87 22.55
C ASP A 336 -7.54 15.55 22.06
N ASP A 337 -8.81 15.32 22.38
CA ASP A 337 -9.50 14.09 22.01
C ASP A 337 -9.56 13.90 20.48
N ALA A 338 -9.60 14.99 19.70
CA ALA A 338 -9.55 14.91 18.25
C ALA A 338 -8.19 14.41 17.74
N ASP A 339 -7.09 14.82 18.37
CA ASP A 339 -5.73 14.39 18.00
C ASP A 339 -5.46 12.93 18.39
N LEU A 340 -6.05 12.47 19.50
CA LEU A 340 -6.04 11.05 19.88
C LEU A 340 -6.85 10.22 18.89
N ALA A 341 -8.06 10.68 18.53
CA ALA A 341 -8.97 9.99 17.62
C ALA A 341 -8.35 9.72 16.23
N VAL A 342 -7.44 10.58 15.76
CA VAL A 342 -6.69 10.37 14.51
C VAL A 342 -5.86 9.09 14.53
N ASN A 343 -5.40 8.67 15.71
CA ASN A 343 -4.55 7.51 15.92
C ASN A 343 -5.31 6.26 16.42
N ASP A 344 -6.64 6.36 16.53
CA ASP A 344 -7.52 5.33 17.05
C ASP A 344 -8.30 4.63 15.92
N THR A 345 -8.28 3.29 15.91
CA THR A 345 -8.97 2.50 14.88
C THR A 345 -10.47 2.62 14.99
N TYR A 346 -10.99 2.63 16.21
CA TYR A 346 -12.41 2.71 16.48
C TYR A 346 -12.96 4.06 16.03
N CYS A 347 -12.30 5.15 16.39
CA CYS A 347 -12.70 6.49 15.96
C CYS A 347 -12.66 6.64 14.43
N LEU A 348 -11.60 6.14 13.77
CA LEU A 348 -11.47 6.21 12.31
C LEU A 348 -12.64 5.55 11.57
N PHE A 349 -13.17 4.46 12.15
CA PHE A 349 -14.27 3.68 11.59
C PHE A 349 -15.63 3.94 12.28
N GLY A 350 -15.78 5.05 13.01
CA GLY A 350 -17.08 5.50 13.52
C GLY A 350 -17.60 4.73 14.73
N CYS A 351 -16.71 4.05 15.45
CA CYS A 351 -16.99 3.25 16.65
C CYS A 351 -16.58 4.01 17.92
N ALA A 352 -17.11 5.22 18.16
CA ALA A 352 -16.72 6.04 19.30
C ALA A 352 -16.99 5.38 20.68
N SER A 353 -17.85 4.36 20.75
CA SER A 353 -18.08 3.54 21.94
C SER A 353 -16.92 2.61 22.30
N GLY A 354 -15.92 2.45 21.43
CA GLY A 354 -14.83 1.48 21.61
C GLY A 354 -15.21 0.05 21.23
N GLU A 355 -16.39 -0.16 20.64
CA GLU A 355 -16.88 -1.48 20.20
C GLU A 355 -16.97 -1.55 18.67
N PRO A 356 -16.46 -2.63 18.03
CA PRO A 356 -16.60 -2.81 16.59
C PRO A 356 -18.04 -3.18 16.22
N ASP A 357 -18.44 -2.94 14.97
CA ASP A 357 -19.77 -3.33 14.47
C ASP A 357 -19.97 -4.85 14.43
N TYR A 358 -18.88 -5.59 14.29
CA TYR A 358 -18.86 -7.03 14.40
C TYR A 358 -17.56 -7.49 15.06
N CYS A 359 -17.66 -8.41 16.01
CA CYS A 359 -16.52 -9.02 16.67
C CYS A 359 -16.61 -10.55 16.57
N PHE A 360 -15.51 -11.18 16.15
CA PHE A 360 -15.29 -12.62 16.28
C PHE A 360 -13.80 -12.86 16.48
N ASP A 361 -13.39 -12.81 17.75
CA ASP A 361 -11.98 -12.79 18.16
C ASP A 361 -11.38 -14.20 18.30
N LEU A 362 -10.15 -14.26 18.84
CA LEU A 362 -9.40 -15.50 19.00
C LEU A 362 -10.05 -16.42 20.03
N GLU A 363 -10.52 -15.86 21.15
CA GLU A 363 -11.18 -16.63 22.20
C GLU A 363 -12.46 -17.27 21.69
N GLN A 364 -13.32 -16.49 21.02
CA GLN A 364 -14.55 -17.01 20.44
C GLN A 364 -14.25 -18.06 19.36
N GLY A 365 -13.26 -17.82 18.50
CA GLY A 365 -12.84 -18.78 17.48
C GLY A 365 -12.34 -20.11 18.04
N ILE A 366 -11.64 -20.10 19.17
CA ILE A 366 -11.20 -21.32 19.86
C ILE A 366 -12.38 -22.00 20.56
N ASN A 367 -13.18 -21.25 21.33
CA ASN A 367 -14.32 -21.79 22.09
C ASN A 367 -15.36 -22.46 21.17
N GLU A 368 -15.61 -21.84 20.01
CA GLU A 368 -16.51 -22.42 19.03
C GLU A 368 -15.83 -23.50 18.19
N GLY A 369 -14.51 -23.69 18.23
CA GLY A 369 -13.81 -24.75 17.48
C GLY A 369 -13.61 -24.44 15.99
N PHE A 370 -13.54 -23.16 15.62
CA PHE A 370 -13.06 -22.74 14.29
C PHE A 370 -11.54 -22.53 14.26
N LEU A 371 -10.92 -22.30 15.42
CA LEU A 371 -9.49 -22.15 15.61
C LEU A 371 -8.95 -23.23 16.55
N ALA A 372 -7.71 -23.65 16.31
CA ALA A 372 -7.01 -24.62 17.11
C ALA A 372 -6.64 -24.00 18.48
N PRO A 373 -7.00 -24.64 19.61
CA PRO A 373 -6.47 -24.28 20.92
C PRO A 373 -4.94 -24.52 20.98
N TYR A 374 -4.29 -23.89 21.96
CA TYR A 374 -2.85 -24.05 22.16
C TYR A 374 -2.46 -24.25 23.62
N GLY A 375 -1.36 -24.98 23.81
CA GLY A 375 -0.61 -24.99 25.05
C GLY A 375 0.59 -24.05 24.98
N LYS A 376 1.17 -23.75 26.14
CA LYS A 376 2.36 -22.91 26.27
C LYS A 376 3.35 -23.57 27.22
N GLU A 377 4.60 -23.64 26.78
CA GLU A 377 5.73 -24.07 27.59
C GLU A 377 6.77 -22.97 27.63
N GLU A 378 7.20 -22.61 28.83
CA GLU A 378 8.16 -21.54 29.06
C GLU A 378 9.53 -22.15 29.36
N HIS A 379 10.50 -21.83 28.53
CA HIS A 379 11.88 -22.32 28.58
C HIS A 379 12.85 -21.15 28.73
N ILE A 380 12.71 -20.40 29.83
CA ILE A 380 13.58 -19.26 30.14
C ILE A 380 14.86 -19.71 30.85
N THR A 381 15.99 -19.08 30.50
CA THR A 381 17.26 -19.35 31.19
C THR A 381 17.25 -18.72 32.58
N ALA A 382 18.03 -19.26 33.53
CA ALA A 382 18.17 -18.68 34.87
C ALA A 382 18.59 -17.20 34.83
N LEU A 383 19.47 -16.84 33.88
CA LEU A 383 19.92 -15.47 33.66
C LEU A 383 18.79 -14.57 33.12
N THR A 384 17.94 -15.09 32.25
CA THR A 384 16.74 -14.38 31.76
C THR A 384 15.71 -14.21 32.89
N GLN A 385 15.53 -15.23 33.73
CA GLN A 385 14.63 -15.18 34.87
C GLN A 385 15.11 -14.15 35.92
N GLU A 386 16.39 -14.16 36.26
CA GLU A 386 16.99 -13.17 37.16
C GLU A 386 16.91 -11.75 36.58
N ALA A 387 17.12 -11.61 35.27
CA ALA A 387 16.90 -10.33 34.57
C ALA A 387 15.45 -9.84 34.67
N MET A 388 14.47 -10.75 34.60
CA MET A 388 13.05 -10.42 34.71
C MET A 388 12.65 -10.04 36.14
N ASP A 389 13.17 -10.75 37.13
CA ASP A 389 12.72 -10.63 38.53
C ASP A 389 13.46 -9.49 39.26
N ALA A 390 14.75 -9.28 38.98
CA ALA A 390 15.60 -8.34 39.72
C ALA A 390 16.13 -7.15 38.88
N GLY A 391 16.14 -7.29 37.54
CA GLY A 391 16.88 -6.40 36.64
C GLY A 391 18.40 -6.61 36.80
N VAL A 392 19.11 -6.92 35.72
CA VAL A 392 20.54 -7.27 35.84
C VAL A 392 21.38 -6.01 36.09
N LEU A 393 22.03 -5.96 37.25
CA LEU A 393 23.12 -5.03 37.54
C LEU A 393 24.41 -5.65 36.97
N TYR A 394 24.98 -5.04 35.93
CA TYR A 394 26.35 -5.35 35.50
C TYR A 394 27.28 -4.26 36.02
N ASP A 395 28.37 -4.67 36.67
CA ASP A 395 29.54 -3.86 37.02
C ASP A 395 30.57 -3.82 35.86
N HIS A 396 30.44 -4.71 34.87
CA HIS A 396 31.29 -4.76 33.69
C HIS A 396 30.60 -5.34 32.44
N LEU A 397 30.99 -4.86 31.26
CA LEU A 397 30.70 -5.43 29.94
C LEU A 397 31.89 -6.26 29.45
N LEU A 398 31.64 -7.29 28.64
CA LEU A 398 32.70 -7.97 27.89
C LEU A 398 32.62 -7.53 26.43
N ASP A 399 33.74 -7.07 25.89
CA ASP A 399 33.86 -6.66 24.50
C ASP A 399 33.57 -7.84 23.55
N PRO A 400 32.69 -7.70 22.54
CA PRO A 400 32.25 -8.82 21.69
C PRO A 400 33.37 -9.44 20.85
N ASP A 401 34.34 -8.63 20.42
CA ASP A 401 35.40 -9.05 19.50
C ASP A 401 36.64 -9.51 20.26
N THR A 402 36.93 -8.89 21.41
CA THR A 402 38.18 -9.11 22.16
C THR A 402 38.00 -9.86 23.47
N ARG A 403 36.76 -10.06 23.94
CA ARG A 403 36.42 -10.59 25.28
C ARG A 403 37.09 -9.82 26.44
N ALA A 404 37.52 -8.59 26.21
CA ALA A 404 38.11 -7.76 27.26
C ALA A 404 37.03 -7.27 28.23
N ARG A 405 37.36 -7.22 29.53
CA ARG A 405 36.47 -6.74 30.60
C ARG A 405 36.47 -5.20 30.62
N ILE A 406 35.34 -4.60 30.28
CA ILE A 406 35.09 -3.16 30.30
C ILE A 406 34.32 -2.83 31.58
N GLU A 407 34.96 -2.21 32.57
CA GLU A 407 34.28 -1.78 33.79
C GLU A 407 33.33 -0.60 33.50
N LEU A 408 32.05 -0.73 33.85
CA LEU A 408 31.08 0.37 33.72
C LEU A 408 31.05 1.15 35.02
N GLY A 409 31.62 2.34 34.99
CA GLY A 409 31.79 3.19 36.18
C GLY A 409 30.50 3.66 36.86
N ASN A 410 29.31 3.30 36.38
CA ASN A 410 28.03 3.46 37.08
C ASN A 410 27.02 2.41 36.59
N ALA A 411 26.24 1.86 37.52
CA ALA A 411 25.22 0.85 37.26
C ALA A 411 24.05 1.41 36.41
N GLU A 412 24.21 1.44 35.09
CA GLU A 412 23.10 1.68 34.19
C GLU A 412 22.22 0.42 34.12
N ARG A 413 20.95 0.56 34.48
CA ARG A 413 19.93 -0.47 34.28
C ARG A 413 19.72 -0.67 32.78
N ILE A 414 20.42 -1.64 32.19
CA ILE A 414 20.17 -2.06 30.81
C ILE A 414 18.77 -2.66 30.77
N ALA A 415 17.88 -2.09 29.94
CA ALA A 415 16.55 -2.63 29.75
C ALA A 415 16.63 -4.07 29.20
N LEU A 416 15.76 -4.97 29.69
CA LEU A 416 15.72 -6.39 29.33
C LEU A 416 15.66 -6.65 27.80
N GLU A 417 15.15 -5.68 27.04
CA GLU A 417 15.12 -5.70 25.58
C GLU A 417 16.49 -5.50 24.91
N GLN A 418 17.34 -4.64 25.48
CA GLN A 418 18.73 -4.49 25.05
C GLN A 418 19.55 -5.71 25.45
N LEU A 419 19.24 -6.31 26.60
CA LEU A 419 19.82 -7.57 27.05
C LEU A 419 19.52 -8.71 26.07
N ASN A 420 18.26 -8.89 25.65
CA ASN A 420 17.85 -9.95 24.73
C ASN A 420 18.50 -9.84 23.33
N LYS A 421 18.84 -8.61 22.88
CA LYS A 421 19.59 -8.42 21.63
C LYS A 421 21.11 -8.55 21.80
N ARG A 422 21.64 -8.30 23.00
CA ARG A 422 23.09 -8.32 23.28
C ARG A 422 23.59 -9.68 23.80
N ILE A 423 22.74 -10.47 24.45
CA ILE A 423 23.04 -11.84 24.89
C ILE A 423 22.56 -12.83 23.84
N LEU A 424 23.02 -12.69 22.60
CA LEU A 424 22.83 -13.69 21.57
C LEU A 424 24.15 -14.44 21.41
N SER A 425 24.26 -15.60 22.04
CA SER A 425 25.47 -16.44 21.97
C SER A 425 25.20 -17.75 21.23
N GLU A 426 26.25 -18.28 20.59
CA GLU A 426 26.16 -19.59 19.92
C GLU A 426 25.77 -20.71 20.90
N GLU A 427 26.17 -20.60 22.17
CA GLU A 427 25.81 -21.56 23.22
C GLU A 427 24.31 -21.54 23.52
N GLN A 428 23.69 -20.35 23.60
CA GLN A 428 22.24 -20.24 23.77
C GLN A 428 21.48 -20.77 22.55
N ALA A 429 21.93 -20.44 21.33
CA ALA A 429 21.32 -20.96 20.11
C ALA A 429 21.40 -22.50 20.05
N LYS A 430 22.51 -23.09 20.49
CA LYS A 430 22.66 -24.55 20.60
C LYS A 430 21.71 -25.14 21.64
N ARG A 431 21.59 -24.52 22.81
CA ARG A 431 20.64 -24.97 23.85
C ARG A 431 19.19 -24.89 23.37
N TRP A 432 18.82 -23.83 22.65
CA TRP A 432 17.48 -23.72 22.03
C TRP A 432 17.25 -24.82 21.00
N ALA A 433 18.25 -25.12 20.17
CA ALA A 433 18.17 -26.23 19.21
C ALA A 433 17.98 -27.60 19.90
N GLU A 434 18.65 -27.84 21.02
CA GLU A 434 18.48 -29.05 21.84
C GLU A 434 17.09 -29.14 22.46
N ILE A 435 16.57 -28.03 23.00
CA ILE A 435 15.20 -27.95 23.53
C ILE A 435 14.18 -28.18 22.41
N LEU A 436 14.35 -27.52 21.26
CA LEU A 436 13.50 -27.75 20.08
C LEU A 436 13.51 -29.23 19.70
N ARG A 437 14.67 -29.89 19.70
CA ARG A 437 14.76 -31.33 19.38
C ARG A 437 14.05 -32.22 20.40
N LYS A 438 13.99 -31.81 21.66
CA LYS A 438 13.37 -32.57 22.75
C LYS A 438 11.85 -32.38 22.81
N GLU A 439 11.39 -31.14 22.67
CA GLU A 439 9.98 -30.75 22.86
C GLU A 439 9.16 -30.78 21.57
N THR A 440 9.79 -30.94 20.40
CA THR A 440 9.09 -31.08 19.12
C THR A 440 9.18 -32.49 18.57
N ASP A 441 8.07 -32.96 17.99
CA ASP A 441 8.04 -34.22 17.26
C ASP A 441 8.83 -34.10 15.95
N TYR A 442 9.69 -35.09 15.69
CA TYR A 442 10.54 -35.08 14.49
C TYR A 442 9.70 -35.09 13.21
N GLY A 443 9.99 -34.15 12.30
CA GLY A 443 9.27 -33.99 11.04
C GLY A 443 8.06 -33.06 11.10
N GLU A 444 7.63 -32.62 12.28
CA GLU A 444 6.56 -31.62 12.38
C GLU A 444 7.03 -30.21 12.00
N LYS A 445 6.07 -29.36 11.62
CA LYS A 445 6.37 -27.98 11.22
C LYS A 445 6.53 -27.08 12.45
N VAL A 446 7.66 -26.36 12.49
CA VAL A 446 8.00 -25.40 13.55
C VAL A 446 8.32 -24.04 12.95
N LEU A 447 7.74 -22.98 13.50
CA LEU A 447 8.04 -21.60 13.14
C LEU A 447 8.68 -20.88 14.32
N VAL A 448 9.92 -20.40 14.13
CA VAL A 448 10.69 -19.71 15.16
C VAL A 448 10.79 -18.22 14.84
N PHE A 449 10.35 -17.38 15.77
CA PHE A 449 10.46 -15.93 15.67
C PHE A 449 11.73 -15.43 16.36
N ALA A 450 12.74 -15.06 15.59
CA ALA A 450 14.04 -14.62 16.07
C ALA A 450 14.14 -13.10 16.25
N ALA A 451 15.06 -12.66 17.12
CA ALA A 451 15.24 -11.25 17.48
C ALA A 451 15.87 -10.38 16.37
N SER A 452 16.68 -10.98 15.50
CA SER A 452 17.40 -10.32 14.40
C SER A 452 17.72 -11.31 13.28
N GLN A 453 18.14 -10.82 12.11
CA GLN A 453 18.60 -11.67 11.01
C GLN A 453 19.84 -12.49 11.42
N ALA A 454 20.81 -11.87 12.10
CA ALA A 454 21.99 -12.56 12.64
C ALA A 454 21.59 -13.70 13.60
N HIS A 455 20.62 -13.43 14.49
CA HIS A 455 20.08 -14.46 15.36
C HIS A 455 19.42 -15.60 14.58
N SER A 456 18.69 -15.26 13.51
CA SER A 456 18.02 -16.26 12.65
C SER A 456 19.03 -17.23 12.03
N LEU A 457 20.13 -16.71 11.49
CA LEU A 457 21.19 -17.51 10.88
C LEU A 457 21.91 -18.37 11.93
N MET A 458 22.18 -17.82 13.11
CA MET A 458 22.80 -18.54 14.23
C MET A 458 21.93 -19.72 14.69
N LEU A 459 20.62 -19.50 14.84
CA LEU A 459 19.66 -20.55 15.20
C LEU A 459 19.58 -21.62 14.10
N VAL A 460 19.51 -21.24 12.83
CA VAL A 460 19.48 -22.21 11.72
C VAL A 460 20.72 -23.09 11.71
N LYS A 461 21.91 -22.52 11.93
CA LYS A 461 23.17 -23.28 12.04
C LYS A 461 23.12 -24.27 13.21
N ALA A 462 22.69 -23.82 14.38
CA ALA A 462 22.57 -24.66 15.57
C ALA A 462 21.53 -25.78 15.41
N ILE A 463 20.36 -25.46 14.87
CA ILE A 463 19.26 -26.40 14.64
C ILE A 463 19.67 -27.47 13.64
N ASN A 464 20.25 -27.10 12.49
CA ASN A 464 20.68 -28.09 11.50
C ASN A 464 21.78 -29.02 12.05
N ALA A 465 22.68 -28.51 12.91
CA ALA A 465 23.69 -29.32 13.59
C ALA A 465 23.06 -30.33 14.57
N VAL A 466 22.08 -29.93 15.38
CA VAL A 466 21.41 -30.83 16.34
C VAL A 466 20.51 -31.85 15.64
N PHE A 467 19.87 -31.46 14.54
CA PHE A 467 18.95 -32.33 13.81
C PHE A 467 19.65 -33.23 12.78
N ASN A 468 20.99 -33.16 12.68
CA ASN A 468 21.81 -33.92 11.71
C ASN A 468 21.29 -33.78 10.28
N SER A 469 20.98 -32.55 9.84
CA SER A 469 20.51 -32.30 8.47
C SER A 469 21.60 -32.64 7.45
N THR A 470 21.21 -33.22 6.32
CA THR A 470 22.09 -33.31 5.14
C THR A 470 22.31 -31.92 4.53
N ASP A 471 23.36 -31.78 3.72
CA ASP A 471 23.67 -30.55 2.97
C ASP A 471 22.74 -30.32 1.76
N ASP A 472 21.76 -31.20 1.55
CA ASP A 472 20.77 -31.04 0.49
C ASP A 472 19.84 -29.84 0.78
N SER A 473 19.67 -28.97 -0.22
CA SER A 473 18.75 -27.84 -0.13
C SER A 473 17.34 -28.24 -0.60
N PRO A 474 16.27 -27.87 0.12
CA PRO A 474 16.27 -27.15 1.39
C PRO A 474 16.64 -28.05 2.58
N ARG A 475 17.44 -27.51 3.51
CA ARG A 475 17.84 -28.20 4.75
C ARG A 475 16.65 -28.39 5.68
N TYR A 476 16.87 -29.14 6.77
CA TYR A 476 15.83 -29.35 7.79
C TYR A 476 15.33 -28.02 8.38
N ALA A 477 16.23 -27.08 8.65
CA ALA A 477 15.92 -25.72 9.06
C ALA A 477 16.45 -24.67 8.06
N GLU A 478 15.65 -23.66 7.74
CA GLU A 478 16.07 -22.55 6.87
C GLU A 478 15.61 -21.19 7.42
N ALA A 479 16.37 -20.14 7.08
CA ALA A 479 16.06 -18.77 7.46
C ALA A 479 15.23 -18.09 6.36
N VAL A 480 14.18 -17.37 6.76
CA VAL A 480 13.39 -16.50 5.87
C VAL A 480 13.57 -15.05 6.36
N ILE A 481 14.49 -14.33 5.69
CA ILE A 481 14.92 -12.96 6.04
C ILE A 481 14.91 -12.06 4.79
N SER A 482 14.90 -10.74 4.95
CA SER A 482 14.60 -9.78 3.86
C SER A 482 15.61 -9.72 2.72
N ASP A 483 16.78 -10.33 2.90
CA ASP A 483 17.89 -10.15 1.98
C ASP A 483 17.78 -11.05 0.72
N ASN A 484 16.76 -11.91 0.63
CA ASN A 484 16.69 -12.93 -0.41
C ASN A 484 15.25 -13.29 -0.87
N ASP A 485 14.59 -12.38 -1.58
CA ASP A 485 13.16 -12.49 -1.91
C ASP A 485 12.80 -13.69 -2.82
N ASP A 486 13.61 -14.01 -3.83
CA ASP A 486 13.35 -15.12 -4.75
C ASP A 486 13.42 -16.49 -4.03
N ILE A 487 14.41 -16.66 -3.16
CA ILE A 487 14.56 -17.87 -2.35
C ILE A 487 13.45 -17.94 -1.29
N ASN A 488 13.08 -16.80 -0.69
CA ASN A 488 12.02 -16.73 0.30
C ASN A 488 10.67 -17.24 -0.23
N GLU A 489 10.31 -16.92 -1.47
CA GLU A 489 9.05 -17.40 -2.06
C GLU A 489 9.06 -18.93 -2.21
N SER A 490 10.19 -19.48 -2.69
CA SER A 490 10.37 -20.94 -2.81
C SER A 490 10.33 -21.64 -1.46
N LEU A 491 11.06 -21.12 -0.45
CA LEU A 491 11.07 -21.65 0.91
C LEU A 491 9.69 -21.61 1.56
N LYS A 492 8.92 -20.53 1.38
CA LYS A 492 7.54 -20.44 1.88
C LYS A 492 6.67 -21.52 1.24
N ASN A 493 6.71 -21.63 -0.09
CA ASN A 493 5.92 -22.62 -0.84
C ASN A 493 6.24 -24.07 -0.43
N TRP A 494 7.50 -24.38 -0.11
CA TRP A 494 7.86 -25.68 0.45
C TRP A 494 7.41 -25.80 1.92
N PHE A 495 7.62 -24.77 2.75
CA PHE A 495 7.23 -24.81 4.15
C PHE A 495 5.71 -25.04 4.35
N GLU A 496 4.87 -24.50 3.47
CA GLU A 496 3.41 -24.73 3.47
C GLU A 496 3.02 -26.22 3.28
N ARG A 497 3.90 -27.05 2.69
CA ARG A 497 3.63 -28.47 2.45
C ARG A 497 4.01 -29.31 3.67
N PRO A 498 3.09 -30.14 4.23
CA PRO A 498 3.30 -30.86 5.49
C PRO A 498 4.56 -31.72 5.54
N TYR A 499 4.87 -32.44 4.45
CA TYR A 499 5.93 -33.45 4.43
C TYR A 499 7.21 -33.04 3.68
N SER A 500 7.43 -31.74 3.47
CA SER A 500 8.63 -31.26 2.78
C SER A 500 9.55 -30.45 3.67
N ASN A 501 10.83 -30.40 3.33
CA ASN A 501 11.76 -29.47 3.94
C ASN A 501 11.57 -28.05 3.36
N PRO A 502 11.80 -26.99 4.15
CA PRO A 502 12.23 -27.02 5.55
C PRO A 502 11.12 -27.48 6.50
N ARG A 503 11.49 -28.18 7.58
CA ARG A 503 10.58 -28.52 8.69
C ARG A 503 10.54 -27.42 9.73
N ILE A 504 11.64 -26.69 9.87
CA ILE A 504 11.76 -25.55 10.78
C ILE A 504 12.08 -24.31 9.96
N VAL A 505 11.29 -23.25 10.12
CA VAL A 505 11.62 -21.93 9.55
C VAL A 505 11.91 -20.96 10.66
N VAL A 506 13.03 -20.25 10.54
CA VAL A 506 13.41 -19.16 11.44
C VAL A 506 13.25 -17.83 10.71
N SER A 507 12.51 -16.90 11.30
CA SER A 507 12.20 -15.60 10.70
C SER A 507 12.16 -14.51 11.75
N VAL A 508 12.42 -13.26 11.35
CA VAL A 508 12.17 -12.08 12.20
C VAL A 508 10.72 -11.63 12.06
N ASP A 509 10.37 -11.00 10.93
CA ASP A 509 9.04 -10.43 10.70
C ASP A 509 8.35 -10.94 9.43
N ILE A 510 9.06 -11.57 8.51
CA ILE A 510 8.49 -11.95 7.19
C ILE A 510 7.38 -12.99 7.34
N MET A 511 7.56 -13.97 8.23
CA MET A 511 6.57 -15.01 8.48
C MET A 511 5.43 -14.58 9.41
N SER A 512 5.45 -13.34 9.92
CA SER A 512 4.38 -12.81 10.79
C SER A 512 3.09 -12.48 10.03
N THR A 513 3.18 -12.24 8.72
CA THR A 513 2.06 -11.86 7.84
C THR A 513 2.18 -12.53 6.46
N GLY A 514 1.04 -12.87 5.84
CA GLY A 514 1.01 -13.30 4.44
C GLY A 514 1.46 -14.74 4.13
N VAL A 515 1.63 -15.61 5.14
CA VAL A 515 1.90 -17.05 4.93
C VAL A 515 0.80 -17.89 5.57
N ASP A 516 0.42 -18.97 4.89
CA ASP A 516 -0.68 -19.86 5.28
C ASP A 516 -0.16 -21.29 5.51
N ILE A 517 0.14 -21.65 6.77
CA ILE A 517 0.68 -22.97 7.14
C ILE A 517 -0.30 -23.69 8.07
N PRO A 518 -1.36 -24.34 7.54
CA PRO A 518 -2.33 -25.05 8.37
C PRO A 518 -1.70 -26.13 9.25
N CYS A 519 -0.66 -26.81 8.76
CA CYS A 519 0.01 -27.92 9.46
C CYS A 519 1.00 -27.49 10.56
N LEU A 520 1.08 -26.20 10.92
CA LEU A 520 2.06 -25.67 11.87
C LEU A 520 1.80 -26.15 13.31
N ARG A 521 2.61 -27.08 13.84
CA ARG A 521 2.43 -27.66 15.18
C ARG A 521 3.04 -26.85 16.31
N TYR A 522 4.13 -26.14 16.02
CA TYR A 522 4.89 -25.43 17.04
C TYR A 522 5.19 -24.01 16.61
N VAL A 523 4.97 -23.07 17.52
CA VAL A 523 5.39 -21.67 17.38
C VAL A 523 6.39 -21.37 18.49
N ALA A 524 7.60 -20.98 18.13
CA ALA A 524 8.65 -20.65 19.09
C ALA A 524 8.89 -19.14 19.15
N PHE A 525 8.87 -18.57 20.35
CA PHE A 525 9.17 -17.16 20.60
C PHE A 525 10.62 -17.02 21.07
N GLY A 526 11.46 -16.50 20.17
CA GLY A 526 12.86 -16.15 20.42
C GLY A 526 13.13 -14.65 20.42
N ALA A 527 12.08 -13.83 20.48
CA ALA A 527 12.16 -12.38 20.43
C ALA A 527 11.10 -11.74 21.32
N LEU A 528 11.50 -10.77 22.14
CA LEU A 528 10.55 -9.95 22.88
C LEU A 528 9.94 -8.88 21.97
N THR A 529 8.66 -8.59 22.20
CA THR A 529 7.95 -7.48 21.57
C THR A 529 7.12 -6.74 22.62
N LYS A 530 6.90 -5.44 22.43
CA LYS A 530 5.94 -4.63 23.20
C LYS A 530 4.57 -4.55 22.52
N SER A 531 4.51 -4.88 21.23
CA SER A 531 3.28 -4.78 20.45
C SER A 531 2.41 -6.01 20.65
N VAL A 532 1.23 -5.82 21.25
CA VAL A 532 0.17 -6.82 21.36
C VAL A 532 -0.25 -7.29 19.97
N ALA A 533 -0.38 -6.36 19.01
CA ALA A 533 -0.73 -6.69 17.64
C ALA A 533 0.25 -7.67 16.99
N LYS A 534 1.57 -7.43 17.13
CA LYS A 534 2.61 -8.33 16.62
C LYS A 534 2.55 -9.71 17.29
N TYR A 535 2.35 -9.74 18.60
CA TYR A 535 2.21 -10.99 19.35
C TYR A 535 1.00 -11.82 18.88
N LEU A 536 -0.18 -11.21 18.74
CA LEU A 536 -1.38 -11.90 18.23
C LEU A 536 -1.23 -12.34 16.76
N GLN A 537 -0.50 -11.59 15.94
CA GLN A 537 -0.17 -12.00 14.56
C GLN A 537 0.76 -13.21 14.49
N MET A 538 1.76 -13.28 15.40
CA MET A 538 2.66 -14.42 15.52
C MET A 538 1.91 -15.66 16.03
N LEU A 539 1.09 -15.48 17.07
CA LEU A 539 0.23 -16.52 17.63
C LEU A 539 -0.75 -17.07 16.59
N GLY A 540 -1.41 -16.18 15.83
CA GLY A 540 -2.39 -16.51 14.80
C GLY A 540 -1.84 -17.30 13.61
N ARG A 541 -0.52 -17.58 13.53
CA ARG A 541 0.04 -18.50 12.55
C ARG A 541 -0.25 -19.96 12.89
N GLY A 542 -0.35 -20.30 14.17
CA GLY A 542 -0.61 -21.66 14.64
C GLY A 542 -2.10 -22.02 14.78
N THR A 543 -3.00 -21.03 14.76
CA THR A 543 -4.42 -21.20 15.15
C THR A 543 -5.28 -21.90 14.10
N ARG A 544 -4.76 -22.24 12.93
CA ARG A 544 -5.54 -22.95 11.91
C ARG A 544 -5.69 -24.43 12.24
N LEU A 545 -6.87 -24.98 12.01
CA LEU A 545 -7.11 -26.42 12.07
C LEU A 545 -6.62 -27.09 10.78
N ASP A 546 -6.09 -28.31 10.90
CA ASP A 546 -5.70 -29.13 9.74
C ASP A 546 -5.92 -30.62 10.01
N PRO A 547 -7.16 -31.13 9.86
CA PRO A 547 -7.44 -32.54 10.09
C PRO A 547 -6.67 -33.49 9.17
N LYS A 548 -6.20 -33.02 8.01
CA LYS A 548 -5.42 -33.85 7.07
C LYS A 548 -4.09 -34.30 7.67
N THR A 549 -3.50 -33.46 8.51
CA THR A 549 -2.26 -33.75 9.26
C THR A 549 -2.56 -34.16 10.70
N GLY A 550 -3.83 -34.36 11.06
CA GLY A 550 -4.29 -34.66 12.42
C GLY A 550 -4.14 -33.48 13.38
N LYS A 551 -4.11 -32.25 12.88
CA LYS A 551 -3.88 -31.05 13.69
C LYS A 551 -5.16 -30.44 14.19
N PHE A 552 -5.37 -30.59 15.50
CA PHE A 552 -6.47 -29.98 16.23
C PHE A 552 -6.01 -29.01 17.33
N SER A 553 -4.73 -29.00 17.66
CA SER A 553 -4.09 -28.09 18.59
C SER A 553 -2.66 -27.78 18.14
N PHE A 554 -2.02 -26.78 18.75
CA PHE A 554 -0.61 -26.47 18.55
C PHE A 554 0.06 -26.09 19.87
N GLN A 555 1.38 -26.02 19.91
CA GLN A 555 2.15 -25.69 21.11
C GLN A 555 2.98 -24.43 20.90
N ILE A 556 3.11 -23.63 21.95
CA ILE A 556 4.00 -22.47 22.01
C ILE A 556 5.22 -22.82 22.84
N LEU A 557 6.41 -22.60 22.28
CA LEU A 557 7.68 -22.72 22.97
C LEU A 557 8.24 -21.31 23.22
N ASP A 558 8.17 -20.85 24.45
CA ASP A 558 8.55 -19.48 24.81
C ASP A 558 9.93 -19.46 25.47
N PHE A 559 10.95 -19.04 24.72
CA PHE A 559 12.32 -18.99 25.18
C PHE A 559 12.68 -17.67 25.89
N VAL A 560 11.78 -16.69 25.85
CA VAL A 560 12.06 -15.32 26.28
C VAL A 560 11.03 -14.77 27.26
N GLY A 561 10.05 -15.58 27.69
CA GLY A 561 8.96 -15.20 28.59
C GLY A 561 7.99 -14.17 28.00
N LEU A 562 7.79 -14.19 26.68
CA LEU A 562 6.88 -13.30 25.97
C LEU A 562 5.41 -13.51 26.37
N CYS A 563 4.96 -14.75 26.57
CA CYS A 563 3.58 -15.08 26.91
C CYS A 563 3.20 -14.48 28.26
N ARG A 564 4.08 -14.59 29.26
CA ARG A 564 3.92 -13.96 30.58
C ARG A 564 3.84 -12.44 30.45
N ARG A 565 4.74 -11.85 29.66
CA ARG A 565 4.76 -10.40 29.42
C ARG A 565 3.50 -9.89 28.72
N MET A 566 2.85 -10.72 27.91
CA MET A 566 1.61 -10.39 27.21
C MET A 566 0.34 -10.74 28.00
N ASP A 567 0.46 -11.21 29.25
CA ASP A 567 -0.65 -11.71 30.07
C ASP A 567 -1.50 -12.76 29.32
N ASP A 568 -0.84 -13.64 28.56
CA ASP A 568 -1.51 -14.66 27.76
C ASP A 568 -2.29 -15.64 28.64
N ASN A 569 -3.61 -15.71 28.45
CA ASN A 569 -4.52 -16.54 29.23
C ASN A 569 -4.79 -17.93 28.59
N GLY A 570 -4.07 -18.29 27.54
CA GLY A 570 -4.29 -19.52 26.76
C GLY A 570 -5.33 -19.36 25.63
N LYS A 571 -5.93 -18.18 25.49
CA LYS A 571 -6.85 -17.81 24.41
C LYS A 571 -6.49 -16.47 23.75
N GLY A 572 -5.29 -15.98 24.02
CA GLY A 572 -4.74 -14.73 23.53
C GLY A 572 -4.31 -13.83 24.68
N SER A 573 -4.06 -12.57 24.34
CA SER A 573 -3.75 -11.53 25.31
C SER A 573 -5.00 -10.68 25.57
N PRO A 574 -5.40 -10.45 26.83
CA PRO A 574 -6.45 -9.51 27.18
C PRO A 574 -5.98 -8.04 27.11
N LYS A 575 -4.68 -7.79 26.87
CA LYS A 575 -4.14 -6.43 26.82
C LYS A 575 -4.71 -5.67 25.63
N PRO A 576 -5.13 -4.41 25.81
CA PRO A 576 -5.48 -3.57 24.68
C PRO A 576 -4.24 -3.26 23.83
N ASN A 577 -4.44 -3.13 22.53
CA ASN A 577 -3.38 -2.73 21.61
C ASN A 577 -3.29 -1.19 21.57
N GLU A 578 -2.55 -0.62 22.52
CA GLU A 578 -2.47 0.83 22.70
C GLU A 578 -1.36 1.50 21.87
N LYS A 579 -1.63 2.71 21.36
CA LYS A 579 -0.64 3.68 20.88
C LYS A 579 -0.47 4.76 21.92
N VAL A 580 0.71 4.88 22.47
CA VAL A 580 1.06 6.09 23.22
C VAL A 580 1.30 7.23 22.23
N VAL A 581 0.50 8.29 22.32
CA VAL A 581 0.67 9.53 21.57
C VAL A 581 1.38 10.53 22.49
N THR A 582 2.46 11.15 22.01
CA THR A 582 3.15 12.23 22.70
C THR A 582 2.71 13.54 22.08
N GLY A 583 1.98 14.38 22.82
CA GLY A 583 1.62 15.72 22.37
C GLY A 583 2.88 16.59 22.22
N GLY A 584 3.00 17.31 21.12
CA GLY A 584 3.93 18.44 21.05
C GLY A 584 3.46 19.57 21.99
N PRO A 585 4.35 20.41 22.53
CA PRO A 585 3.95 21.47 23.44
C PRO A 585 3.12 22.54 22.70
N ASP A 586 1.90 22.76 23.22
CA ASP A 586 1.02 23.93 23.15
C ASP A 586 0.61 24.54 21.80
N GLY A 587 -0.71 24.57 21.59
CA GLY A 587 -1.39 25.38 20.57
C GLY A 587 -1.47 26.87 20.94
N GLY A 588 -1.33 27.72 19.93
CA GLY A 588 -1.68 29.14 20.00
C GLY A 588 -0.90 30.02 19.03
N GLY A 589 -1.41 30.22 17.81
CA GLY A 589 -0.88 31.25 16.91
C GLY A 589 -1.33 31.11 15.46
N ALA A 590 -2.28 31.92 15.05
CA ALA A 590 -2.64 32.08 13.64
C ALA A 590 -1.48 32.71 12.85
N GLY A 591 -1.17 32.12 11.69
CA GLY A 591 -0.59 32.81 10.53
C GLY A 591 0.93 33.02 10.52
N GLY A 592 1.59 32.41 9.52
CA GLY A 592 2.84 32.94 8.95
C GLY A 592 3.98 31.94 8.80
N GLY A 593 4.09 31.36 7.59
CA GLY A 593 5.36 31.09 6.89
C GLY A 593 6.46 30.25 7.56
N GLY A 594 6.76 29.11 6.93
CA GLY A 594 8.13 28.54 6.94
C GLY A 594 8.37 27.41 7.94
N GLY A 595 7.65 26.30 7.83
CA GLY A 595 7.94 25.08 8.58
C GLY A 595 8.87 24.15 7.80
N ALA A 596 10.16 24.15 8.14
CA ALA A 596 11.08 23.07 7.81
C ALA A 596 10.52 21.74 8.32
N ARG A 597 10.36 20.76 7.41
CA ARG A 597 10.03 19.38 7.76
C ARG A 597 11.13 18.84 8.67
N VAL A 598 10.76 18.52 9.91
CA VAL A 598 11.61 17.71 10.78
C VAL A 598 11.44 16.27 10.32
N ASP A 599 12.45 15.79 9.60
CA ASP A 599 12.61 14.41 9.16
C ASP A 599 12.73 13.49 10.38
N GLY A 600 11.64 12.79 10.67
CA GLY A 600 11.56 11.69 11.64
C GLY A 600 10.75 10.52 11.10
N ILE A 601 10.66 10.40 9.77
CA ILE A 601 10.01 9.29 9.09
C ILE A 601 11.08 8.23 8.85
N LEU A 602 11.05 7.15 9.64
CA LEU A 602 11.62 5.87 9.20
C LEU A 602 10.71 5.35 8.09
N ASP A 603 10.85 5.94 6.90
CA ASP A 603 10.44 5.29 5.67
C ASP A 603 11.26 4.01 5.61
N ASN A 604 10.62 2.90 5.26
CA ASN A 604 11.34 1.76 4.75
C ASN A 604 11.10 1.71 3.24
N PRO A 605 11.76 2.59 2.45
CA PRO A 605 11.73 2.47 1.01
C PRO A 605 12.38 1.15 0.61
N ASP A 606 11.89 0.57 -0.49
CA ASP A 606 12.44 -0.63 -1.10
C ASP A 606 13.98 -0.48 -1.27
N PRO A 607 14.81 -1.43 -0.79
CA PRO A 607 16.27 -1.38 -0.94
C PRO A 607 16.73 -1.19 -2.39
N ALA A 608 15.94 -1.66 -3.36
CA ALA A 608 16.23 -1.46 -4.78
C ALA A 608 16.06 0.00 -5.25
N SER A 609 15.22 0.77 -4.55
CA SER A 609 14.94 2.20 -4.81
C SER A 609 15.81 3.14 -3.97
N LEU A 610 16.78 2.60 -3.22
CA LEU A 610 17.72 3.33 -2.38
C LEU A 610 19.14 3.30 -2.94
N ILE A 611 19.84 4.42 -2.79
CA ILE A 611 21.27 4.55 -3.04
C ILE A 611 21.95 4.71 -1.69
N GLN A 612 22.85 3.77 -1.36
CA GLN A 612 23.67 3.81 -0.16
C GLN A 612 24.90 4.67 -0.42
N ARG A 613 24.95 5.88 0.13
CA ARG A 613 26.12 6.75 -0.02
C ARG A 613 27.21 6.32 0.95
N THR A 614 28.41 6.08 0.42
CA THR A 614 29.56 5.60 1.19
C THR A 614 30.72 6.56 1.02
N LEU A 615 31.45 6.80 2.12
CA LEU A 615 32.63 7.65 2.16
C LEU A 615 33.82 6.81 2.60
N MET A 616 34.89 6.80 1.82
CA MET A 616 36.16 6.18 2.22
C MET A 616 36.92 7.12 3.16
N THR A 617 37.15 6.70 4.40
CA THR A 617 38.01 7.39 5.37
C THR A 617 39.28 6.58 5.62
N PRO A 618 40.34 7.16 6.24
CA PRO A 618 41.55 6.43 6.61
C PRO A 618 41.31 5.21 7.54
N GLU A 619 40.14 5.15 8.18
CA GLU A 619 39.70 4.10 9.12
C GLU A 619 38.84 3.01 8.45
N GLY A 620 38.49 3.17 7.17
CA GLY A 620 37.68 2.22 6.40
C GLY A 620 36.50 2.84 5.64
N LEU A 621 35.66 1.98 5.07
CA LEU A 621 34.45 2.40 4.34
C LEU A 621 33.33 2.75 5.34
N LYS A 622 32.89 4.01 5.36
CA LYS A 622 31.83 4.51 6.24
C LYS A 622 30.55 4.76 5.44
N ILE A 623 29.46 4.13 5.84
CA ILE A 623 28.13 4.41 5.28
C ILE A 623 27.65 5.76 5.84
N VAL A 624 27.27 6.68 4.95
CA VAL A 624 26.80 8.02 5.31
C VAL A 624 25.30 7.98 5.56
N ASP A 625 24.53 7.59 4.54
CA ASP A 625 23.07 7.44 4.59
C ASP A 625 22.56 6.59 3.39
N ASN A 626 21.29 6.23 3.44
CA ASN A 626 20.56 5.62 2.33
C ASN A 626 19.48 6.60 1.86
N ILE A 627 19.57 7.08 0.63
CA ILE A 627 18.62 8.05 0.08
C ILE A 627 17.86 7.48 -1.12
N PRO A 628 16.59 7.84 -1.34
CA PRO A 628 15.85 7.40 -2.52
C PRO A 628 16.55 7.83 -3.83
N VAL A 629 16.45 7.02 -4.88
CA VAL A 629 17.06 7.30 -6.20
C VAL A 629 16.68 8.69 -6.74
N ALA A 630 15.43 9.12 -6.53
CA ALA A 630 14.98 10.45 -6.94
C ALA A 630 15.73 11.58 -6.23
N ARG A 631 16.03 11.40 -4.93
CA ARG A 631 16.79 12.37 -4.14
C ARG A 631 18.27 12.37 -4.51
N ALA A 632 18.85 11.19 -4.76
CA ALA A 632 20.22 11.07 -5.25
C ALA A 632 20.42 11.76 -6.60
N ARG A 633 19.44 11.60 -7.52
CA ARG A 633 19.42 12.31 -8.81
C ARG A 633 19.39 13.82 -8.62
N GLU A 634 18.51 14.32 -7.75
CA GLU A 634 18.38 15.75 -7.49
C GLU A 634 19.69 16.36 -6.92
N LEU A 635 20.39 15.66 -6.03
CA LEU A 635 21.68 16.08 -5.48
C LEU A 635 22.75 16.19 -6.58
N PHE A 636 22.86 15.19 -7.45
CA PHE A 636 23.80 15.25 -8.57
C PHE A 636 23.46 16.39 -9.53
N GLU A 637 22.19 16.52 -9.93
CA GLU A 637 21.76 17.52 -10.90
C GLU A 637 21.91 18.95 -10.38
N SER A 638 21.53 19.18 -9.11
CA SER A 638 21.71 20.47 -8.46
C SER A 638 23.20 20.79 -8.25
N GLY A 639 24.02 19.79 -7.91
CA GLY A 639 25.47 19.91 -7.83
C GLY A 639 26.07 20.38 -9.15
N VAL A 640 25.74 19.73 -10.28
CA VAL A 640 26.29 20.12 -11.59
C VAL A 640 25.83 21.54 -11.96
N LYS A 641 24.56 21.89 -11.71
CA LYS A 641 24.00 23.20 -12.09
C LYS A 641 24.46 24.37 -11.19
N SER A 642 24.76 24.10 -9.92
CA SER A 642 24.96 25.14 -8.89
C SER A 642 26.30 25.02 -8.15
N THR A 643 27.26 24.23 -8.65
CA THR A 643 28.57 24.06 -8.02
C THR A 643 29.31 25.39 -7.83
N MET A 644 29.97 25.52 -6.68
CA MET A 644 30.89 26.62 -6.36
C MET A 644 32.35 26.26 -6.67
N ASP A 645 32.65 25.02 -7.13
CA ASP A 645 34.00 24.62 -7.52
C ASP A 645 34.39 25.32 -8.84
N PRO A 646 35.42 26.20 -8.83
CA PRO A 646 35.83 26.95 -10.02
C PRO A 646 36.26 26.05 -11.20
N ARG A 647 36.73 24.82 -10.92
CA ARG A 647 37.24 23.88 -11.92
C ARG A 647 36.10 23.20 -12.68
N ILE A 648 35.06 22.80 -11.97
CA ILE A 648 33.84 22.24 -12.59
C ILE A 648 33.07 23.35 -13.33
N ALA A 649 33.05 24.58 -12.81
CA ALA A 649 32.48 25.73 -13.50
C ALA A 649 33.21 26.05 -14.83
N LEU A 650 34.53 25.89 -14.88
CA LEU A 650 35.32 26.03 -16.10
C LEU A 650 34.97 24.92 -17.12
N LEU A 651 34.85 23.67 -16.69
CA LEU A 651 34.44 22.56 -17.55
C LEU A 651 33.04 22.76 -18.15
N ARG A 652 32.09 23.25 -17.34
CA ARG A 652 30.76 23.64 -17.84
C ARG A 652 30.83 24.69 -18.93
N ARG A 653 31.72 25.69 -18.78
CA ARG A 653 31.90 26.74 -19.78
C ARG A 653 32.49 26.16 -21.08
N LYS A 654 33.50 25.31 -20.99
CA LYS A 654 34.10 24.62 -22.15
C LYS A 654 33.05 23.82 -22.94
N VAL A 655 32.21 23.05 -22.26
CA VAL A 655 31.11 22.29 -22.87
C VAL A 655 30.03 23.19 -23.48
N TRP A 656 29.83 24.40 -22.93
CA TRP A 656 28.90 25.37 -23.49
C TRP A 656 29.44 26.04 -24.76
N GLU A 657 30.74 26.28 -24.80
CA GLU A 657 31.47 26.88 -25.93
C GLU A 657 31.65 25.88 -27.07
N ASP A 658 31.91 24.60 -26.75
CA ASP A 658 32.02 23.48 -27.69
C ASP A 658 31.20 22.28 -27.20
N LYS A 659 30.10 21.99 -27.90
CA LYS A 659 29.18 20.90 -27.55
C LYS A 659 29.75 19.50 -27.79
N ASP A 660 30.82 19.39 -28.59
CA ASP A 660 31.51 18.13 -28.89
C ASP A 660 32.78 17.95 -28.05
N TYR A 661 32.99 18.80 -27.04
CA TYR A 661 34.16 18.76 -26.16
C TYR A 661 34.32 17.41 -25.44
N GLN A 662 35.53 16.84 -25.53
CA GLN A 662 35.94 15.67 -24.76
C GLN A 662 36.94 16.06 -23.67
N PRO A 663 36.72 15.66 -22.41
CA PRO A 663 37.61 16.00 -21.31
C PRO A 663 38.92 15.21 -21.41
N SER A 664 40.02 15.79 -20.93
CA SER A 664 41.25 15.02 -20.71
C SER A 664 41.07 14.01 -19.58
N GLU A 665 41.97 13.02 -19.47
CA GLU A 665 41.94 12.05 -18.35
C GLU A 665 42.00 12.75 -16.98
N GLU A 666 42.77 13.85 -16.87
CA GLU A 666 42.85 14.66 -15.66
C GLU A 666 41.52 15.37 -15.34
N GLU A 667 40.83 15.88 -16.35
CA GLU A 667 39.53 16.52 -16.21
C GLU A 667 38.42 15.51 -15.89
N LEU A 668 38.50 14.30 -16.44
CA LEU A 668 37.58 13.21 -16.12
C LEU A 668 37.76 12.76 -14.65
N ALA A 669 39.01 12.59 -14.22
CA ALA A 669 39.33 12.26 -12.83
C ALA A 669 38.85 13.36 -11.86
N LEU A 670 38.94 14.63 -12.28
CA LEU A 670 38.40 15.77 -11.54
C LEU A 670 36.87 15.68 -11.37
N VAL A 671 36.13 15.33 -12.42
CA VAL A 671 34.66 15.17 -12.35
C VAL A 671 34.28 14.00 -11.45
N MET A 672 35.01 12.88 -11.51
CA MET A 672 34.82 11.73 -10.62
C MET A 672 35.08 12.10 -9.15
N ALA A 673 36.19 12.79 -8.88
CA ALA A 673 36.53 13.26 -7.53
C ALA A 673 35.51 14.26 -6.98
N TRP A 674 34.96 15.12 -7.84
CA TRP A 674 33.91 16.06 -7.49
C TRP A 674 32.58 15.35 -7.16
N ALA A 675 32.17 14.36 -7.96
CA ALA A 675 30.95 13.58 -7.69
C ALA A 675 31.06 12.77 -6.38
N ALA A 676 32.27 12.32 -6.03
CA ALA A 676 32.57 11.64 -4.77
C ALA A 676 32.76 12.59 -3.56
N ALA A 677 32.75 13.91 -3.77
CA ALA A 677 32.97 14.89 -2.70
C ALA A 677 31.79 14.93 -1.70
N PRO A 678 32.00 15.42 -0.46
CA PRO A 678 31.00 15.43 0.62
C PRO A 678 29.65 16.05 0.27
N ASP A 679 29.62 16.96 -0.71
CA ASP A 679 28.40 17.65 -1.13
C ASP A 679 27.47 16.76 -1.98
N VAL A 680 28.01 15.72 -2.63
CA VAL A 680 27.28 14.84 -3.57
C VAL A 680 27.34 13.37 -3.12
N ILE A 681 28.56 12.84 -2.89
CA ILE A 681 28.85 11.47 -2.42
C ILE A 681 28.21 10.40 -3.30
N LEU A 682 28.51 10.40 -4.60
CA LEU A 682 28.04 9.41 -5.56
C LEU A 682 29.20 8.83 -6.38
N SER A 683 29.24 7.50 -6.51
CA SER A 683 30.16 6.81 -7.43
C SER A 683 29.56 6.71 -8.85
N GLU A 684 30.40 6.38 -9.82
CA GLU A 684 29.97 6.13 -11.20
C GLU A 684 28.92 5.01 -11.31
N GLU A 685 29.14 3.89 -10.62
CA GLU A 685 28.17 2.78 -10.55
C GLU A 685 26.82 3.23 -9.97
N GLN A 686 26.83 4.15 -9.01
CA GLN A 686 25.61 4.71 -8.45
C GLN A 686 24.91 5.63 -9.43
N LEU A 687 25.64 6.43 -10.21
CA LEU A 687 25.08 7.27 -11.27
C LEU A 687 24.47 6.42 -12.40
N GLN A 688 25.12 5.32 -12.78
CA GLN A 688 24.57 4.34 -13.73
C GLN A 688 23.23 3.78 -13.24
N ARG A 689 23.12 3.44 -11.95
CA ARG A 689 21.86 3.00 -11.33
C ARG A 689 20.81 4.12 -11.28
N ILE A 690 21.23 5.35 -10.93
CA ILE A 690 20.33 6.51 -10.82
C ILE A 690 19.68 6.85 -12.15
N TYR A 691 20.45 6.76 -13.24
CA TYR A 691 20.00 7.10 -14.59
C TYR A 691 19.53 5.89 -15.40
N ASP A 692 19.53 4.70 -14.80
CA ASP A 692 19.20 3.42 -15.44
C ASP A 692 20.00 3.20 -16.73
N TYR A 693 21.31 3.54 -16.72
CA TYR A 693 22.22 3.43 -17.88
C TYR A 693 23.56 2.80 -17.49
N PRO A 694 23.66 1.46 -17.47
CA PRO A 694 24.85 0.71 -17.08
C PRO A 694 26.13 1.04 -17.88
N ALA A 695 26.02 1.28 -19.19
CA ALA A 695 27.17 1.66 -20.03
C ALA A 695 27.55 3.15 -19.93
N GLY A 696 26.81 3.96 -19.15
CA GLY A 696 27.07 5.40 -19.04
C GLY A 696 28.28 5.72 -18.17
N SER A 697 29.08 6.68 -18.64
CA SER A 697 30.17 7.23 -17.85
C SER A 697 29.72 8.41 -16.99
N VAL A 698 30.49 8.77 -15.95
CA VAL A 698 30.24 10.03 -15.18
C VAL A 698 30.12 11.24 -16.11
N TRP A 699 30.90 11.27 -17.19
CA TRP A 699 30.85 12.35 -18.19
C TRP A 699 29.54 12.37 -18.98
N ASP A 700 28.99 11.22 -19.34
CA ASP A 700 27.70 11.13 -20.03
C ASP A 700 26.56 11.68 -19.18
N PHE A 701 26.57 11.35 -17.88
CA PHE A 701 25.60 11.90 -16.92
C PHE A 701 25.79 13.41 -16.76
N PHE A 702 27.03 13.89 -16.68
CA PHE A 702 27.35 15.31 -16.61
C PHE A 702 26.81 16.09 -17.83
N LEU A 703 27.07 15.60 -19.04
CA LEU A 703 26.53 16.18 -20.28
C LEU A 703 25.00 16.13 -20.35
N ALA A 704 24.39 15.09 -19.77
CA ALA A 704 22.95 14.95 -19.71
C ALA A 704 22.29 16.00 -18.80
N VAL A 705 22.89 16.31 -17.65
CA VAL A 705 22.39 17.37 -16.78
C VAL A 705 22.49 18.75 -17.44
N LEU A 706 23.53 18.98 -18.25
CA LEU A 706 23.72 20.21 -19.03
C LEU A 706 22.81 20.29 -20.27
N GLY A 707 22.09 19.22 -20.60
CA GLY A 707 21.20 19.18 -21.77
C GLY A 707 21.94 19.08 -23.11
N VAL A 708 23.22 18.69 -23.10
CA VAL A 708 24.05 18.54 -24.31
C VAL A 708 23.87 17.15 -24.93
N ARG A 709 23.78 16.11 -24.10
CA ARG A 709 23.59 14.73 -24.52
C ARG A 709 22.33 14.16 -23.88
N LYS A 710 21.50 13.43 -24.62
CA LYS A 710 20.34 12.74 -24.03
C LYS A 710 20.75 11.34 -23.60
N ILE A 711 20.37 10.93 -22.39
CA ILE A 711 20.55 9.54 -21.95
C ILE A 711 19.63 8.65 -22.78
N PRO A 712 20.17 7.64 -23.50
CA PRO A 712 19.37 6.80 -24.37
C PRO A 712 18.38 6.00 -23.54
N THR A 713 17.12 5.97 -23.96
CA THR A 713 16.10 5.13 -23.33
C THR A 713 16.39 3.65 -23.58
N THR A 714 15.79 2.75 -22.82
CA THR A 714 15.88 1.29 -23.05
C THR A 714 15.52 0.93 -24.50
N ARG A 715 14.56 1.64 -25.10
CA ARG A 715 14.18 1.49 -26.50
C ARG A 715 15.31 1.92 -27.45
N ASP A 716 15.88 3.10 -27.23
CA ASP A 716 16.97 3.62 -28.07
C ASP A 716 18.20 2.71 -28.02
N ARG A 717 18.48 2.08 -26.86
CA ARG A 717 19.57 1.10 -26.69
C ARG A 717 19.33 -0.19 -27.45
N ILE A 718 18.10 -0.72 -27.40
CA ILE A 718 17.72 -1.91 -28.15
C ILE A 718 17.77 -1.64 -29.66
N GLU A 719 17.33 -0.46 -30.10
CA GLU A 719 17.39 -0.06 -31.51
C GLU A 719 18.86 0.07 -32.00
N SER A 720 19.72 0.77 -31.25
CA SER A 720 21.15 0.92 -31.57
C SER A 720 21.92 -0.41 -31.52
N GLY A 721 21.67 -1.24 -30.50
CA GLY A 721 22.26 -2.57 -30.37
C GLY A 721 21.80 -3.51 -31.49
N PHE A 722 20.56 -3.37 -31.96
CA PHE A 722 20.03 -4.11 -33.09
C PHE A 722 20.68 -3.70 -34.41
N GLU A 723 20.83 -2.40 -34.67
CA GLU A 723 21.53 -1.89 -35.85
C GLU A 723 23.00 -2.34 -35.87
N SER A 724 23.66 -2.27 -34.70
CA SER A 724 25.04 -2.76 -34.54
C SER A 724 25.13 -4.27 -34.79
N TYR A 725 24.17 -5.06 -34.29
CA TYR A 725 24.11 -6.50 -34.55
C TYR A 725 23.88 -6.81 -36.03
N LEU A 726 22.97 -6.11 -36.70
CA LEU A 726 22.76 -6.26 -38.15
C LEU A 726 24.00 -5.85 -38.97
N ALA A 727 24.78 -4.89 -38.51
CA ALA A 727 26.01 -4.46 -39.19
C ALA A 727 27.19 -5.44 -38.99
N LEU A 728 27.23 -6.13 -37.84
CA LEU A 728 28.27 -7.11 -37.49
C LEU A 728 28.08 -8.46 -38.20
N TYR A 729 26.84 -8.81 -38.57
CA TYR A 729 26.50 -10.13 -39.12
C TYR A 729 25.79 -10.01 -40.47
N ASN A 730 26.18 -10.85 -41.44
CA ASN A 730 25.58 -10.87 -42.77
C ASN A 730 24.23 -11.60 -42.77
N PHE A 731 23.13 -10.89 -42.49
CA PHE A 731 21.77 -11.39 -42.63
C PHE A 731 21.20 -11.11 -44.02
N THR A 732 20.38 -12.04 -44.53
CA THR A 732 19.54 -11.77 -45.72
C THR A 732 18.44 -10.77 -45.38
N ASP A 733 17.89 -10.07 -46.38
CA ASP A 733 16.76 -9.15 -46.20
C ASP A 733 15.55 -9.78 -45.49
N ALA A 734 15.31 -11.07 -45.73
CA ALA A 734 14.24 -11.83 -45.07
C ALA A 734 14.53 -12.04 -43.58
N GLN A 735 15.76 -12.44 -43.24
CA GLN A 735 16.20 -12.64 -41.85
C GLN A 735 16.23 -11.32 -41.07
N ALA A 736 16.74 -10.24 -41.67
CA ALA A 736 16.77 -8.92 -41.04
C ALA A 736 15.36 -8.39 -40.73
N ARG A 737 14.40 -8.59 -41.65
CA ARG A 737 12.98 -8.27 -41.39
C ARG A 737 12.37 -9.11 -40.27
N ALA A 738 12.67 -10.41 -40.23
CA ALA A 738 12.17 -11.29 -39.17
C ALA A 738 12.71 -10.87 -37.79
N LEU A 739 14.02 -10.61 -37.68
CA LEU A 739 14.64 -10.12 -36.45
C LEU A 739 14.12 -8.73 -36.05
N GLY A 740 13.85 -7.85 -37.02
CA GLY A 740 13.25 -6.54 -36.76
C GLY A 740 11.87 -6.63 -36.11
N LYS A 741 11.00 -7.53 -36.61
CA LYS A 741 9.68 -7.76 -35.99
C LYS A 741 9.78 -8.39 -34.60
N ILE A 742 10.76 -9.28 -34.40
CA ILE A 742 11.04 -9.89 -33.08
C ILE A 742 11.52 -8.82 -32.10
N LYS A 743 12.43 -7.92 -32.52
CA LYS A 743 12.86 -6.74 -31.76
C LYS A 743 11.68 -5.84 -31.37
N ASP A 744 10.78 -5.54 -32.30
CA ASP A 744 9.60 -4.71 -32.03
C ASP A 744 8.67 -5.36 -31.00
N ALA A 745 8.51 -6.70 -31.06
CA ALA A 745 7.76 -7.45 -30.05
C ALA A 745 8.45 -7.45 -28.67
N PHE A 746 9.79 -7.49 -28.63
CA PHE A 746 10.54 -7.30 -27.39
C PHE A 746 10.29 -5.91 -26.79
N ILE A 747 10.40 -4.84 -27.58
CA ILE A 747 10.16 -3.45 -27.14
C ILE A 747 8.73 -3.27 -26.63
N ALA A 748 7.73 -3.82 -27.33
CA ALA A 748 6.33 -3.75 -26.93
C ALA A 748 6.06 -4.46 -25.59
N ASN A 749 6.69 -5.61 -25.35
CA ASN A 749 6.49 -6.39 -24.12
C ASN A 749 7.23 -5.79 -22.91
N LEU A 750 8.39 -5.16 -23.10
CA LEU A 750 9.15 -4.45 -22.06
C LEU A 750 8.34 -3.34 -21.36
N SER A 751 7.35 -2.77 -22.05
CA SER A 751 6.44 -1.75 -21.50
C SER A 751 5.40 -2.33 -20.52
N SER A 752 5.28 -3.66 -20.44
CA SER A 752 4.16 -4.36 -19.78
C SER A 752 4.55 -5.37 -18.69
N GLN A 753 5.79 -5.87 -18.64
CA GLN A 753 6.36 -6.74 -17.58
C GLN A 753 7.86 -7.03 -17.83
N GLY A 754 8.63 -7.31 -16.77
CA GLY A 754 10.07 -7.62 -16.85
C GLY A 754 10.37 -9.08 -17.19
N ARG A 755 11.34 -9.27 -18.12
CA ARG A 755 11.78 -10.51 -18.82
C ARG A 755 10.79 -11.07 -19.84
N VAL A 756 11.23 -11.04 -21.10
CA VAL A 756 10.51 -11.55 -22.26
C VAL A 756 11.34 -12.70 -22.85
N ASP A 757 10.76 -13.89 -22.89
CA ASP A 757 11.34 -15.07 -23.53
C ASP A 757 10.79 -15.21 -24.95
N LEU A 758 11.58 -15.75 -25.88
CA LEU A 758 11.20 -15.99 -27.27
C LEU A 758 9.96 -16.88 -27.36
N ASP A 759 9.87 -17.89 -26.49
CA ASP A 759 8.72 -18.79 -26.43
C ASP A 759 7.42 -18.05 -26.03
N ALA A 760 7.52 -17.04 -25.16
CA ALA A 760 6.38 -16.17 -24.81
C ALA A 760 5.92 -15.27 -25.96
N ILE A 761 6.85 -14.81 -26.82
CA ILE A 761 6.50 -14.02 -28.01
C ILE A 761 5.69 -14.87 -28.98
N PHE A 762 6.16 -16.08 -29.30
CA PHE A 762 5.48 -16.95 -30.27
C PHE A 762 4.23 -17.65 -29.70
N ALA A 763 4.10 -17.75 -28.37
CA ALA A 763 2.86 -18.20 -27.72
C ALA A 763 1.73 -17.15 -27.79
N ASN A 764 2.05 -15.88 -28.05
CA ASN A 764 1.05 -14.82 -28.19
C ASN A 764 0.43 -14.82 -29.60
N PRO A 765 -0.90 -15.01 -29.75
CA PRO A 765 -1.55 -15.08 -31.06
C PRO A 765 -1.38 -13.82 -31.92
N ILE A 766 -1.19 -12.65 -31.31
CA ILE A 766 -1.02 -11.38 -32.01
C ILE A 766 0.39 -11.30 -32.63
N TYR A 767 1.42 -11.65 -31.87
CA TYR A 767 2.81 -11.66 -32.37
C TYR A 767 3.03 -12.80 -33.36
N ALA A 768 2.44 -13.98 -33.14
CA ALA A 768 2.48 -15.08 -34.11
C ALA A 768 1.88 -14.66 -35.47
N ARG A 769 0.83 -13.82 -35.47
CA ARG A 769 0.24 -13.27 -36.70
C ARG A 769 1.11 -12.19 -37.37
N LEU A 770 1.87 -11.41 -36.60
CA LEU A 770 2.74 -10.32 -37.08
C LEU A 770 4.09 -10.83 -37.59
N ILE A 771 4.73 -11.73 -36.84
CA ILE A 771 6.07 -12.26 -37.07
C ILE A 771 6.02 -13.46 -38.01
N GLY A 772 5.06 -14.38 -37.80
CA GLY A 772 4.99 -15.69 -38.44
C GLY A 772 4.99 -16.82 -37.39
N SER A 773 4.81 -18.07 -37.82
CA SER A 773 4.95 -19.20 -36.90
C SER A 773 6.41 -19.40 -36.51
N PHE A 774 6.66 -19.94 -35.31
CA PHE A 774 8.02 -20.24 -34.87
C PHE A 774 8.74 -21.19 -35.83
N GLU A 775 8.06 -22.21 -36.34
CA GLU A 775 8.63 -23.19 -37.26
C GLU A 775 9.04 -22.57 -38.59
N ASP A 776 8.23 -21.66 -39.14
CA ASP A 776 8.51 -20.99 -40.42
C ASP A 776 9.70 -20.05 -40.31
N ILE A 777 9.78 -19.29 -39.22
CA ILE A 777 10.90 -18.38 -38.98
C ILE A 777 12.15 -19.18 -38.62
N ASN A 778 12.05 -20.22 -37.80
CA ASN A 778 13.21 -21.04 -37.43
C ASN A 778 13.85 -21.72 -38.65
N ARG A 779 13.04 -22.09 -39.66
CA ARG A 779 13.55 -22.61 -40.95
C ARG A 779 14.38 -21.57 -41.72
N GLN A 780 14.09 -20.28 -41.60
CA GLN A 780 14.88 -19.20 -42.23
C GLN A 780 16.26 -19.02 -41.57
N PHE A 781 16.46 -19.55 -40.37
CA PHE A 781 17.73 -19.51 -39.63
C PHE A 781 18.36 -20.91 -39.50
N ASP A 782 18.04 -21.84 -40.40
CA ASP A 782 18.56 -23.21 -40.40
C ASP A 782 18.38 -23.96 -39.06
N GLY A 783 17.27 -23.68 -38.35
CA GLY A 783 16.98 -24.28 -37.04
C GLY A 783 17.68 -23.61 -35.85
N ARG A 784 18.45 -22.54 -36.08
CA ARG A 784 19.25 -21.84 -35.05
C ARG A 784 18.65 -20.52 -34.58
N LEU A 785 17.34 -20.29 -34.78
CA LEU A 785 16.70 -19.02 -34.39
C LEU A 785 16.89 -18.70 -32.90
N ARG A 786 16.86 -19.72 -32.03
CA ARG A 786 17.06 -19.54 -30.58
C ARG A 786 18.46 -19.02 -30.24
N GLU A 787 19.48 -19.52 -30.92
CA GLU A 787 20.87 -19.11 -30.75
C GLU A 787 21.06 -17.67 -31.26
N VAL A 788 20.56 -17.37 -32.46
CA VAL A 788 20.63 -16.04 -33.09
C VAL A 788 19.92 -14.99 -32.23
N VAL A 789 18.73 -15.31 -31.70
CA VAL A 789 18.01 -14.39 -30.80
C VAL A 789 18.73 -14.22 -29.47
N ALA A 790 19.33 -15.27 -28.91
CA ALA A 790 20.12 -15.17 -27.68
C ALA A 790 21.37 -14.29 -27.87
N GLU A 791 22.07 -14.41 -29.00
CA GLU A 791 23.18 -13.52 -29.36
C GLU A 791 22.74 -12.08 -29.57
N MET A 792 21.63 -11.87 -30.29
CA MET A 792 21.02 -10.56 -30.49
C MET A 792 20.66 -9.90 -29.14
N GLN A 793 20.06 -10.66 -28.22
CA GLN A 793 19.77 -10.19 -26.86
C GLN A 793 21.03 -9.94 -26.02
N GLY A 794 22.09 -10.74 -26.22
CA GLY A 794 23.40 -10.51 -25.61
C GLY A 794 24.02 -9.18 -26.06
N ASN A 795 23.89 -8.84 -27.35
CA ASN A 795 24.34 -7.55 -27.86
C ASN A 795 23.49 -6.38 -27.37
N PHE A 796 22.19 -6.58 -27.09
CA PHE A 796 21.40 -5.55 -26.40
C PHE A 796 21.91 -5.27 -24.98
N ARG A 797 22.56 -6.24 -24.32
CA ARG A 797 23.17 -6.04 -22.99
C ARG A 797 24.55 -5.42 -23.06
N ASN A 798 25.34 -5.75 -24.08
CA ASN A 798 26.68 -5.17 -24.27
C ASN A 798 26.63 -3.74 -24.84
N ALA A 799 25.54 -3.36 -25.48
CA ALA A 799 25.25 -1.99 -25.92
C ALA A 799 24.44 -1.16 -24.87
N ALA A 800 24.17 -1.71 -23.68
CA ALA A 800 23.32 -1.12 -22.63
C ALA A 800 24.06 -0.75 -21.35
#